data_AF-A0A8T5UK12-F1
#
_entry.id   AF-A0A8T5UK12-F1
#
_cell.length_a   1.000
_cell.length_b   1.000
_cell.length_c   1.000
_cell.angle_alpha   90.00
_cell.angle_beta   90.00
_cell.angle_gamma   90.00
#
_symmetry.space_group_name_H-M   'P 1'
#
loop_
_entity.id
_entity.type
_entity.pdbx_description
1 polymer ?
#
loop_
_entity_poly.entity_id
_entity_poly.type
_entity_poly.pdbx_seq_one_letter_code
_entity_poly.pdbx_strand_id
1 'polypeptide(L)'
;MPKEIIVFDANFFICMLSIHAKDVLRNLEKAGKDLDLDYYISEVVFGEIKGPHTYRDRLARFVNVENVTDSEITIVKDNLNKFNVKFPAQDPDLSLLVLSERLIEENPDIKTHLVTDDFKLAKNASLLFRNKLNILSLSSFLLKVQRTIPDKLLRAYFKNIWKKSLNYTLSYMIERSKVYPAEQKIQWLIERAVSVTEDSILAKDDAVKFKIGRSKYIEEIEIAENYIENQNLSTSKEEMVTSIMYFLENLKISREYVNKAREAIIKNESKDAVSFLKKGNGFLVSLLQLAAGKLTTMKDYEIVQQLICSEISKMEFLRAFLLVTLGRINNAIDSLERAALFSTIIQNYHTCLTLNYLKALILLFHGLYKSAIRQYNFTEELSDIYNDDKLKLKCAIGKAIAIYIEGEDRETAMGIMEEISNMDLEKNFLDAIIVFSELGDYFLALGHSQIAANLYNEALEISIDYKMKIRSDTLIEKLKRAYIATVLNGYSAEDIMVDKLDVLLGKAYSVKDVEKYNEQIKKIASFNILFYTPFPYITGKKKHIPYLNLPKELQDDYLEVVHFDKVKNEDVNQYLFIVSHYELGLLGVLLKTHDTIIGIAENYTLKLKPTSKVKIYKPSEKLKDTFLIRAMIEPTQIDQCEIIYS
;
A
#
# COMPACT_ATOMS: atom_id res chain seq x y z
N MET A 1 27.79 -24.83 7.18
CA MET A 1 27.10 -23.90 8.10
C MET A 1 27.19 -24.48 9.51
N PRO A 2 27.09 -23.70 10.59
CA PRO A 2 26.99 -24.30 11.92
C PRO A 2 25.70 -25.09 12.03
N LYS A 3 25.78 -26.26 12.66
CA LYS A 3 24.63 -27.14 12.93
C LYS A 3 23.55 -26.39 13.69
N GLU A 4 22.28 -26.63 13.37
CA GLU A 4 21.13 -26.05 14.07
C GLU A 4 20.05 -27.10 14.37
N ILE A 5 19.30 -26.88 15.44
CA ILE A 5 18.17 -27.73 15.86
C ILE A 5 16.87 -26.99 15.60
N ILE A 6 15.92 -27.64 14.95
CA ILE A 6 14.61 -27.09 14.61
C ILE A 6 13.52 -27.98 15.23
N VAL A 7 12.76 -27.41 16.16
CA VAL A 7 11.60 -28.05 16.80
C VAL A 7 10.32 -27.57 16.09
N PHE A 8 9.54 -28.50 15.55
CA PHE A 8 8.32 -28.18 14.81
C PHE A 8 7.05 -28.29 15.66
N ASP A 9 6.16 -27.31 15.48
CA ASP A 9 4.74 -27.40 15.79
C ASP A 9 3.99 -28.14 14.66
N ALA A 10 2.93 -28.87 15.00
CA ALA A 10 2.02 -29.52 14.05
C ALA A 10 1.43 -28.53 13.04
N ASN A 11 1.20 -27.27 13.45
CA ASN A 11 0.66 -26.20 12.59
C ASN A 11 1.48 -26.01 11.31
N PHE A 12 2.81 -26.19 11.37
CA PHE A 12 3.66 -26.12 10.18
C PHE A 12 3.24 -27.14 9.12
N PHE A 13 3.09 -28.41 9.51
CA PHE A 13 2.75 -29.48 8.58
C PHE A 13 1.29 -29.43 8.13
N ILE A 14 0.39 -28.97 9.00
CA ILE A 14 -1.01 -28.71 8.64
C ILE A 14 -1.07 -27.64 7.54
N CYS A 15 -0.36 -26.52 7.71
CA CYS A 15 -0.26 -25.47 6.69
C CYS A 15 0.28 -26.02 5.36
N MET A 16 1.36 -26.81 5.39
CA MET A 16 1.94 -27.41 4.16
C MET A 16 0.96 -28.34 3.42
N LEU A 17 0.17 -29.12 4.16
CA LEU A 17 -0.85 -29.99 3.59
C LEU A 17 -1.99 -29.19 2.96
N SER A 18 -2.44 -28.12 3.64
CA SER A 18 -3.53 -27.27 3.20
C SER A 18 -3.21 -26.47 1.94
N ILE A 19 -1.95 -26.03 1.76
CA ILE A 19 -1.50 -25.38 0.52
C ILE A 19 -1.13 -26.36 -0.60
N HIS A 20 -1.36 -27.66 -0.36
CA HIS A 20 -0.99 -28.75 -1.27
C HIS A 20 0.47 -28.68 -1.74
N ALA A 21 1.40 -28.46 -0.80
CA ALA A 21 2.83 -28.38 -1.07
C ALA A 21 3.36 -29.73 -1.61
N LYS A 22 3.56 -29.81 -2.93
CA LYS A 22 4.08 -31.02 -3.60
C LYS A 22 5.47 -31.37 -3.08
N ASP A 23 5.71 -32.63 -2.75
CA ASP A 23 7.02 -33.16 -2.32
C ASP A 23 7.67 -32.45 -1.12
N VAL A 24 6.89 -31.78 -0.26
CA VAL A 24 7.42 -30.97 0.85
C VAL A 24 8.35 -31.75 1.78
N LEU A 25 8.02 -32.98 2.14
CA LEU A 25 8.86 -33.82 2.99
C LEU A 25 10.20 -34.17 2.34
N ARG A 26 10.22 -34.41 1.02
CA ARG A 26 11.45 -34.71 0.27
C ARG A 26 12.37 -33.51 0.24
N ASN A 27 11.80 -32.33 -0.01
CA ASN A 27 12.56 -31.10 -0.14
C ASN A 27 13.02 -30.59 1.23
N LEU A 28 12.25 -30.85 2.30
CA LEU A 28 12.65 -30.57 3.68
C LEU A 28 13.79 -31.49 4.12
N GLU A 29 13.73 -32.79 3.83
CA GLU A 29 14.83 -33.73 4.10
C GLU A 29 16.14 -33.31 3.38
N LYS A 30 16.03 -32.89 2.11
CA LYS A 30 17.17 -32.35 1.36
C LYS A 30 17.70 -31.06 1.99
N ALA A 31 16.81 -30.13 2.35
CA ALA A 31 17.20 -28.89 3.01
C ALA A 31 17.92 -29.16 4.33
N GLY A 32 17.49 -30.15 5.11
CA GLY A 32 18.17 -30.54 6.35
C GLY A 32 19.60 -30.99 6.11
N LYS A 33 19.84 -31.80 5.08
CA LYS A 33 21.18 -32.25 4.70
C LYS A 33 22.06 -31.11 4.16
N ASP A 34 21.51 -30.24 3.31
CA ASP A 34 22.26 -29.15 2.69
C ASP A 34 22.62 -28.03 3.68
N LEU A 35 21.80 -27.84 4.72
CA LEU A 35 21.92 -26.75 5.69
C LEU A 35 22.40 -27.20 7.08
N ASP A 36 22.62 -28.51 7.28
CA ASP A 36 22.98 -29.11 8.56
C ASP A 36 21.93 -28.82 9.67
N LEU A 37 20.65 -29.04 9.33
CA LEU A 37 19.51 -28.86 10.25
C LEU A 37 19.03 -30.22 10.77
N ASP A 38 18.96 -30.36 12.08
CA ASP A 38 18.32 -31.49 12.73
C ASP A 38 16.88 -31.12 13.10
N TYR A 39 15.93 -31.95 12.68
CA TYR A 39 14.50 -31.73 12.88
C TYR A 39 13.96 -32.58 14.04
N TYR A 40 13.21 -31.95 14.95
CA TYR A 40 12.60 -32.60 16.11
C TYR A 40 11.12 -32.23 16.24
N ILE A 41 10.35 -33.15 16.83
CA ILE A 41 8.94 -32.95 17.20
C ILE A 41 8.61 -33.86 18.39
N SER A 42 7.70 -33.45 19.27
CA SER A 42 7.23 -34.35 20.33
C SER A 42 6.24 -35.38 19.79
N GLU A 43 6.19 -36.56 20.41
CA GLU A 43 5.26 -37.63 20.02
C GLU A 43 3.78 -37.17 20.05
N VAL A 44 3.43 -36.37 21.06
CA VAL A 44 2.08 -35.83 21.25
C VAL A 44 1.68 -34.91 20.08
N VAL A 45 2.55 -33.96 19.72
CA VAL A 45 2.30 -33.00 18.62
C VAL A 45 2.39 -33.67 17.25
N PHE A 46 3.28 -34.66 17.10
CA PHE A 46 3.33 -35.50 15.90
C PHE A 46 1.99 -36.22 15.65
N GLY A 47 1.33 -36.66 16.73
CA GLY A 47 -0.01 -37.27 16.69
C GLY A 47 -1.11 -36.37 16.14
N GLU A 48 -0.95 -35.04 16.21
CA GLU A 48 -1.94 -34.05 15.75
C GLU A 48 -1.92 -33.81 14.24
N ILE A 49 -0.83 -34.17 13.55
CA ILE A 49 -0.67 -33.92 12.10
C ILE A 49 -1.64 -34.79 11.30
N LYS A 50 -2.81 -34.26 10.91
CA LYS A 50 -3.82 -34.99 10.13
C LYS A 50 -3.41 -35.11 8.66
N GLY A 51 -2.74 -36.20 8.30
CA GLY A 51 -2.35 -36.52 6.93
C GLY A 51 -2.44 -38.03 6.65
N PRO A 52 -2.30 -38.47 5.38
CA PRO A 52 -2.28 -39.89 5.01
C PRO A 52 -1.21 -40.66 5.81
N HIS A 53 -1.45 -41.93 6.14
CA HIS A 53 -0.50 -42.75 6.92
C HIS A 53 0.93 -42.72 6.34
N THR A 54 1.04 -42.77 5.01
CA THR A 54 2.33 -42.68 4.29
C THR A 54 3.08 -41.36 4.48
N TYR A 55 2.39 -40.28 4.86
CA TYR A 55 3.00 -38.97 5.16
C TYR A 55 3.72 -38.99 6.50
N ARG A 56 3.08 -39.52 7.55
CA ARG A 56 3.68 -39.65 8.89
C ARG A 56 4.86 -40.61 8.88
N ASP A 57 4.72 -41.76 8.23
CA ASP A 57 5.80 -42.76 8.09
C ASP A 57 7.01 -42.20 7.35
N ARG A 58 6.81 -41.24 6.43
CA ARG A 58 7.90 -40.57 5.73
C ARG A 58 8.54 -39.47 6.58
N LEU A 59 7.72 -38.70 7.30
CA LEU A 59 8.18 -37.64 8.19
C LEU A 59 9.09 -38.20 9.31
N ALA A 60 8.69 -39.33 9.92
CA ALA A 60 9.46 -40.00 10.97
C ALA A 60 10.81 -40.59 10.52
N ARG A 61 11.12 -40.61 9.21
CA ARG A 61 12.43 -41.08 8.71
C ARG A 61 13.55 -40.06 8.85
N PHE A 62 13.21 -38.78 8.95
CA PHE A 62 14.19 -37.69 8.96
C PHE A 62 13.89 -36.62 10.02
N VAL A 63 12.76 -36.72 10.71
CA VAL A 63 12.45 -35.94 11.90
C VAL A 63 12.50 -36.86 13.11
N ASN A 64 13.24 -36.46 14.13
CA ASN A 64 13.35 -37.19 15.39
C ASN A 64 12.07 -36.95 16.21
N VAL A 65 11.32 -38.02 16.45
CA VAL A 65 10.09 -38.00 17.25
C VAL A 65 10.43 -38.42 18.67
N GLU A 66 10.39 -37.47 19.60
CA GLU A 66 10.79 -37.69 21.00
C GLU A 66 9.58 -37.82 21.91
N ASN A 67 9.64 -38.77 22.85
CA ASN A 67 8.58 -38.94 23.84
C ASN A 67 8.81 -37.96 25.00
N VAL A 68 7.72 -37.30 25.40
CA VAL A 68 7.66 -36.39 26.55
C VAL A 68 6.57 -36.90 27.49
N THR A 69 6.93 -37.12 28.74
CA THR A 69 6.03 -37.64 29.78
C THR A 69 5.17 -36.54 30.40
N ASP A 70 3.97 -36.90 30.89
CA ASP A 70 3.06 -35.97 31.57
C ASP A 70 3.67 -35.32 32.82
N SER A 71 4.58 -36.03 33.50
CA SER A 71 5.33 -35.50 34.63
C SER A 71 6.27 -34.35 34.25
N GLU A 72 6.92 -34.43 33.08
CA GLU A 72 7.78 -33.35 32.59
C GLU A 72 6.96 -32.12 32.17
N ILE A 73 5.79 -32.33 31.55
CA ILE A 73 4.86 -31.23 31.21
C ILE A 73 4.40 -30.50 32.48
N THR A 74 4.17 -31.25 33.56
CA THR A 74 3.75 -30.68 34.86
C THR A 74 4.84 -29.81 35.47
N ILE A 75 6.12 -30.19 35.35
CA ILE A 75 7.26 -29.37 35.81
C ILE A 75 7.32 -28.04 35.04
N VAL A 76 7.13 -28.06 33.72
CA VAL A 76 7.09 -26.83 32.91
C VAL A 76 5.89 -25.95 33.27
N LYS A 77 4.72 -26.54 33.53
CA LYS A 77 3.55 -25.80 34.05
C LYS A 77 3.84 -25.13 35.38
N ASP A 78 4.47 -25.83 36.31
CA ASP A 78 4.83 -25.28 37.62
C ASP A 78 5.86 -24.15 37.50
N ASN A 79 6.81 -24.28 36.58
CA ASN A 79 7.75 -23.21 36.27
C ASN A 79 7.07 -21.98 35.64
N LEU A 80 6.10 -22.17 34.73
CA LEU A 80 5.29 -21.08 34.18
C LEU A 80 4.39 -20.41 35.24
N ASN A 81 3.89 -21.18 36.21
CA ASN A 81 3.09 -20.66 37.34
C ASN A 81 3.90 -19.71 38.22
N LYS A 82 5.20 -19.95 38.41
CA LYS A 82 6.11 -19.01 39.12
C LYS A 82 6.23 -17.65 38.42
N PHE A 83 5.93 -17.57 37.12
CA PHE A 83 5.90 -16.33 36.33
C PHE A 83 4.51 -15.68 36.26
N ASN A 84 3.51 -16.16 37.00
CA ASN A 84 2.14 -15.62 37.04
C ASN A 84 1.47 -15.56 35.64
N VAL A 85 1.71 -16.57 34.80
CA VAL A 85 1.16 -16.63 33.44
C VAL A 85 -0.35 -16.91 33.49
N LYS A 86 -1.17 -15.94 33.09
CA LYS A 86 -2.65 -16.04 33.10
C LYS A 86 -3.24 -16.97 32.04
N PHE A 87 -2.45 -17.42 31.06
CA PHE A 87 -2.89 -18.25 29.92
C PHE A 87 -1.79 -19.23 29.49
N PRO A 88 -1.63 -20.39 30.16
CA PRO A 88 -0.72 -21.43 29.71
C PRO A 88 -1.16 -21.98 28.33
N ALA A 89 -0.19 -22.44 27.54
CA ALA A 89 -0.43 -23.15 26.28
C ALA A 89 -1.01 -24.55 26.61
N GLN A 90 -1.58 -25.23 25.63
CA GLN A 90 -2.16 -26.55 25.88
C GLN A 90 -1.08 -27.59 26.15
N ASP A 91 -1.44 -28.69 26.79
CA ASP A 91 -0.50 -29.75 27.19
C ASP A 91 0.32 -30.30 26.01
N PRO A 92 -0.26 -30.51 24.80
CA PRO A 92 0.51 -30.82 23.60
C PRO A 92 1.55 -29.76 23.26
N ASP A 93 1.19 -28.47 23.27
CA ASP A 93 2.13 -27.37 22.98
C ASP A 93 3.25 -27.29 24.02
N LEU A 94 2.94 -27.53 25.29
CA LEU A 94 3.93 -27.51 26.38
C LEU A 94 4.95 -28.64 26.25
N SER A 95 4.59 -29.76 25.62
CA SER A 95 5.55 -30.84 25.32
C SER A 95 6.68 -30.38 24.39
N LEU A 96 6.44 -29.40 23.50
CA LEU A 96 7.49 -28.81 22.66
C LEU A 96 8.47 -27.95 23.47
N LEU A 97 8.00 -27.34 24.56
CA LEU A 97 8.86 -26.57 25.46
C LEU A 97 9.76 -27.49 26.28
N VAL A 98 9.23 -28.60 26.79
CA VAL A 98 10.02 -29.65 27.46
C VAL A 98 11.10 -30.18 26.51
N LEU A 99 10.71 -30.53 25.28
CA LEU A 99 11.65 -31.03 24.27
C LEU A 99 12.74 -29.99 23.95
N SER A 100 12.34 -28.72 23.80
CA SER A 100 13.29 -27.63 23.56
C SER A 100 14.25 -27.43 24.73
N GLU A 101 13.79 -27.57 25.98
CA GLU A 101 14.63 -27.50 27.18
C GLU A 101 15.69 -28.60 27.19
N ARG A 102 15.28 -29.86 26.97
CA ARG A 102 16.20 -31.01 26.89
C ARG A 102 17.25 -30.82 25.80
N LEU A 103 16.84 -30.42 24.61
CA LEU A 103 17.76 -30.22 23.47
C LEU A 103 18.77 -29.10 23.73
N ILE A 104 18.36 -28.03 24.42
CA ILE A 104 19.25 -26.93 24.82
C ILE A 104 20.24 -27.38 25.89
N GLU A 105 19.82 -28.20 26.86
CA GLU A 105 20.69 -28.73 27.92
C GLU A 105 21.71 -29.75 27.39
N GLU A 106 21.27 -30.63 26.48
CA GLU A 106 22.12 -31.63 25.85
C GLU A 106 23.09 -31.02 24.84
N ASN A 107 22.71 -29.90 24.19
CA ASN A 107 23.48 -29.25 23.13
C ASN A 107 23.59 -27.72 23.33
N PRO A 108 24.27 -27.24 24.39
CA PRO A 108 24.29 -25.82 24.75
C PRO A 108 24.93 -24.89 23.71
N ASP A 109 25.81 -25.43 22.84
CA ASP A 109 26.51 -24.68 21.80
C ASP A 109 25.76 -24.66 20.45
N ILE A 110 24.66 -25.43 20.33
CA ILE A 110 23.86 -25.53 19.10
C ILE A 110 22.65 -24.60 19.21
N LYS A 111 22.38 -23.84 18.15
CA LYS A 111 21.20 -22.96 18.12
C LYS A 111 19.92 -23.78 17.95
N THR A 112 19.03 -23.67 18.93
CA THR A 112 17.71 -24.29 18.89
C THR A 112 16.66 -23.27 18.47
N HIS A 113 15.82 -23.67 17.51
CA HIS A 113 14.71 -22.89 16.98
C HIS A 113 13.38 -23.62 17.21
N LEU A 114 12.36 -22.89 17.66
CA LEU A 114 10.97 -23.36 17.71
C LEU A 114 10.20 -22.74 16.55
N VAL A 115 9.61 -23.56 15.68
CA VAL A 115 8.80 -23.12 14.54
C VAL A 115 7.33 -23.19 14.91
N THR A 116 6.70 -22.04 15.20
CA THR A 116 5.28 -21.96 15.58
C THR A 116 4.69 -20.59 15.25
N ASP A 117 3.41 -20.57 14.85
CA ASP A 117 2.59 -19.36 14.73
C ASP A 117 1.64 -19.21 15.94
N ASP A 118 1.66 -20.14 16.92
CA ASP A 118 0.82 -20.06 18.11
C ASP A 118 1.38 -19.04 19.11
N PHE A 119 0.59 -18.00 19.34
CA PHE A 119 0.92 -16.90 20.24
C PHE A 119 1.13 -17.34 21.70
N LYS A 120 0.32 -18.26 22.22
CA LYS A 120 0.43 -18.72 23.61
C LYS A 120 1.71 -19.52 23.80
N LEU A 121 2.02 -20.40 22.85
CA LEU A 121 3.25 -21.19 22.86
C LEU A 121 4.50 -20.29 22.75
N ALA A 122 4.52 -19.36 21.79
CA ALA A 122 5.63 -18.43 21.60
C ALA A 122 5.88 -17.54 22.84
N LYS A 123 4.80 -17.07 23.48
CA LYS A 123 4.89 -16.27 24.71
C LYS A 123 5.46 -17.08 25.88
N ASN A 124 5.04 -18.32 26.04
CA ASN A 124 5.52 -19.19 27.12
C ASN A 124 7.00 -19.57 26.92
N ALA A 125 7.40 -19.88 25.68
CA ALA A 125 8.79 -20.12 25.29
C ALA A 125 9.70 -18.92 25.64
N SER A 126 9.27 -17.71 25.28
CA SER A 126 10.04 -16.49 25.54
C SER A 126 10.28 -16.23 27.03
N LEU A 127 9.28 -16.57 27.87
CA LEU A 127 9.37 -16.40 29.32
C LEU A 127 10.32 -17.41 29.99
N LEU A 128 10.28 -18.67 29.55
CA LEU A 128 11.10 -19.75 30.12
C LEU A 128 12.57 -19.66 29.70
N PHE A 129 12.84 -19.41 28.42
CA PHE A 129 14.19 -19.61 27.86
C PHE A 129 15.02 -18.33 27.73
N ARG A 130 14.46 -17.14 28.00
CA ARG A 130 15.16 -15.83 28.05
C ARG A 130 16.32 -15.70 27.05
N ASN A 131 16.05 -15.95 25.76
CA ASN A 131 16.98 -15.89 24.61
C ASN A 131 17.81 -17.14 24.28
N LYS A 132 17.66 -18.26 24.99
CA LYS A 132 18.28 -19.54 24.61
C LYS A 132 17.53 -20.29 23.50
N LEU A 133 16.25 -19.96 23.30
CA LEU A 133 15.38 -20.56 22.27
C LEU A 133 14.92 -19.46 21.30
N ASN A 134 15.19 -19.65 20.01
CA ASN A 134 14.76 -18.73 18.96
C ASN A 134 13.39 -19.13 18.41
N ILE A 135 12.43 -18.22 18.37
CA ILE A 135 11.10 -18.52 17.84
C ILE A 135 11.01 -18.01 16.40
N LEU A 136 10.62 -18.90 15.50
CA LEU A 136 10.38 -18.60 14.09
C LEU A 136 8.91 -18.84 13.76
N SER A 137 8.26 -17.87 13.13
CA SER A 137 6.97 -18.14 12.47
C SER A 137 7.17 -19.16 11.34
N LEU A 138 6.10 -19.82 10.93
CA LEU A 138 6.12 -20.81 9.83
C LEU A 138 6.72 -20.18 8.55
N SER A 139 6.27 -18.98 8.22
CA SER A 139 6.77 -18.19 7.09
C SER A 139 8.22 -17.75 7.27
N SER A 140 8.65 -17.40 8.49
CA SER A 140 10.04 -17.01 8.76
C SER A 140 11.01 -18.18 8.61
N PHE A 141 10.58 -19.39 8.99
CA PHE A 141 11.36 -20.61 8.80
C PHE A 141 11.55 -20.93 7.32
N LEU A 142 10.47 -20.89 6.53
CA LEU A 142 10.54 -21.14 5.08
C LEU A 142 11.37 -20.07 4.35
N LEU A 143 11.29 -18.81 4.80
CA LEU A 143 12.14 -17.72 4.33
C LEU A 143 13.63 -17.98 4.62
N LYS A 144 13.94 -18.44 5.84
CA LYS A 144 15.30 -18.83 6.21
C LYS A 144 15.83 -19.91 5.27
N VAL A 145 15.08 -21.01 5.12
CA VAL A 145 15.48 -22.14 4.26
C VAL A 145 15.69 -21.70 2.81
N GLN A 146 14.78 -20.93 2.19
CA GLN A 146 14.97 -20.50 0.80
C GLN A 146 16.23 -19.64 0.62
N ARG A 147 16.56 -18.76 1.58
CA ARG A 147 17.66 -17.80 1.43
C ARG A 147 19.01 -18.47 1.67
N THR A 148 19.08 -19.50 2.51
CA THR A 148 20.33 -20.18 2.85
C THR A 148 20.67 -21.34 1.92
N ILE A 149 19.69 -21.90 1.21
CA ILE A 149 19.91 -23.13 0.45
C ILE A 149 20.75 -22.88 -0.83
N PRO A 150 21.83 -23.64 -1.06
CA PRO A 150 22.70 -23.43 -2.22
C PRO A 150 22.06 -23.90 -3.53
N ASP A 151 21.23 -24.95 -3.50
CA ASP A 151 20.53 -25.47 -4.68
C ASP A 151 19.48 -24.47 -5.20
N LYS A 152 19.65 -24.04 -6.47
CA LYS A 152 18.79 -23.06 -7.14
C LYS A 152 17.35 -23.56 -7.34
N LEU A 153 17.15 -24.85 -7.61
CA LEU A 153 15.83 -25.45 -7.79
C LEU A 153 15.12 -25.59 -6.44
N LEU A 154 15.83 -26.03 -5.40
CA LEU A 154 15.27 -26.10 -4.05
C LEU A 154 14.96 -24.71 -3.49
N ARG A 155 15.79 -23.71 -3.79
CA ARG A 155 15.54 -22.30 -3.47
C ARG A 155 14.26 -21.79 -4.11
N ALA A 156 14.08 -22.02 -5.41
CA ALA A 156 12.86 -21.63 -6.13
C ALA A 156 11.62 -22.35 -5.56
N TYR A 157 11.76 -23.63 -5.21
CA TYR A 157 10.71 -24.39 -4.55
C TYR A 157 10.31 -23.76 -3.20
N PHE A 158 11.27 -23.54 -2.29
CA PHE A 158 10.98 -22.95 -0.99
C PHE A 158 10.53 -21.49 -1.08
N LYS A 159 10.95 -20.72 -2.10
CA LYS A 159 10.39 -19.41 -2.41
C LYS A 159 8.89 -19.49 -2.71
N ASN A 160 8.48 -20.45 -3.52
CA ASN A 160 7.07 -20.67 -3.87
C ASN A 160 6.25 -21.16 -2.66
N ILE A 161 6.78 -22.11 -1.90
CA ILE A 161 6.12 -22.64 -0.69
C ILE A 161 6.01 -21.57 0.39
N TRP A 162 7.05 -20.75 0.59
CA TRP A 162 7.03 -19.61 1.49
C TRP A 162 5.87 -18.65 1.16
N LYS A 163 5.76 -18.24 -0.11
CA LYS A 163 4.67 -17.36 -0.56
C LYS A 163 3.29 -17.97 -0.33
N LYS A 164 3.10 -19.24 -0.70
CA LYS A 164 1.83 -19.95 -0.48
C LYS A 164 1.48 -20.12 1.00
N SER A 165 2.47 -20.41 1.83
CA SER A 165 2.29 -20.55 3.28
C SER A 165 1.90 -19.23 3.93
N LEU A 166 2.51 -18.13 3.47
CA LEU A 166 2.15 -16.78 3.88
C LEU A 166 0.71 -16.48 3.47
N ASN A 167 0.37 -16.70 2.20
CA ASN A 167 -1.00 -16.49 1.70
C ASN A 167 -2.03 -17.35 2.45
N TYR A 168 -1.71 -18.58 2.84
CA TYR A 168 -2.60 -19.46 3.59
C TYR A 168 -2.79 -19.05 5.05
N THR A 169 -1.69 -18.76 5.77
CA THR A 169 -1.77 -18.24 7.14
C THR A 169 -2.60 -16.96 7.17
N LEU A 170 -2.47 -16.11 6.15
CA LEU A 170 -3.27 -14.91 5.98
C LEU A 170 -4.72 -15.22 5.56
N SER A 171 -4.96 -16.13 4.61
CA SER A 171 -6.30 -16.54 4.15
C SER A 171 -7.16 -17.18 5.25
N TYR A 172 -6.55 -17.99 6.12
CA TYR A 172 -7.20 -18.60 7.28
C TYR A 172 -7.67 -17.55 8.30
N MET A 173 -6.98 -16.41 8.40
CA MET A 173 -7.38 -15.26 9.22
C MET A 173 -8.45 -14.39 8.54
N ILE A 174 -8.52 -14.46 7.20
CA ILE A 174 -9.31 -13.63 6.30
C ILE A 174 -10.67 -14.22 5.92
N GLU A 175 -10.90 -15.54 6.01
CA GLU A 175 -12.19 -16.23 5.71
C GLU A 175 -13.41 -15.71 6.52
N ARG A 176 -13.28 -14.59 7.26
CA ARG A 176 -14.26 -13.95 8.13
C ARG A 176 -14.63 -12.49 7.80
N SER A 177 -14.22 -11.85 6.70
CA SER A 177 -14.57 -10.44 6.39
C SER A 177 -14.71 -10.16 4.88
N LYS A 178 -15.78 -9.49 4.41
CA LYS A 178 -16.01 -9.10 2.99
C LYS A 178 -16.70 -7.73 2.91
N VAL A 179 -16.44 -6.98 1.82
CA VAL A 179 -17.15 -5.80 1.24
C VAL A 179 -16.40 -4.45 1.39
N TYR A 180 -15.93 -3.79 0.30
CA TYR A 180 -15.96 -2.32 0.03
C TYR A 180 -15.38 -1.93 -1.38
N PRO A 181 -15.76 -0.76 -2.00
CA PRO A 181 -15.54 -0.40 -3.41
C PRO A 181 -14.50 0.71 -3.70
N ALA A 182 -14.01 0.77 -4.96
CA ALA A 182 -12.83 1.49 -5.48
C ALA A 182 -12.97 3.00 -5.80
N GLU A 183 -14.17 3.58 -5.78
CA GLU A 183 -14.49 4.88 -6.43
C GLU A 183 -13.96 6.12 -5.67
N GLN A 184 -13.98 6.10 -4.35
CA GLN A 184 -13.51 7.23 -3.51
C GLN A 184 -12.00 7.33 -3.48
N LYS A 185 -11.33 6.28 -3.90
CA LYS A 185 -9.90 6.17 -3.75
C LYS A 185 -9.14 6.70 -4.96
N ILE A 186 -9.78 6.63 -6.13
CA ILE A 186 -9.43 7.43 -7.29
C ILE A 186 -9.74 8.93 -7.05
N GLN A 187 -10.78 9.25 -6.26
CA GLN A 187 -11.07 10.62 -5.85
C GLN A 187 -9.86 11.26 -5.14
N TRP A 188 -9.19 10.49 -4.29
CA TRP A 188 -8.01 10.93 -3.57
C TRP A 188 -6.75 11.12 -4.44
N LEU A 189 -6.41 10.11 -5.27
CA LEU A 189 -5.25 10.17 -6.16
C LEU A 189 -5.31 11.39 -7.10
N ILE A 190 -6.53 11.80 -7.44
CA ILE A 190 -6.76 12.96 -8.28
C ILE A 190 -6.93 14.24 -7.44
N GLU A 191 -7.42 14.20 -6.20
CA GLU A 191 -7.38 15.34 -5.25
C GLU A 191 -5.95 15.83 -4.97
N ARG A 192 -4.96 14.93 -4.86
CA ARG A 192 -3.53 15.31 -4.82
C ARG A 192 -3.00 15.88 -6.14
N ALA A 193 -3.64 15.58 -7.27
CA ALA A 193 -3.33 16.24 -8.54
C ALA A 193 -4.05 17.60 -8.68
N VAL A 194 -5.17 17.79 -7.98
CA VAL A 194 -5.98 19.02 -7.95
C VAL A 194 -5.45 20.04 -6.93
N SER A 195 -4.88 19.62 -5.78
CA SER A 195 -4.23 20.53 -4.81
C SER A 195 -3.00 21.26 -5.35
N VAL A 196 -2.54 20.86 -6.54
CA VAL A 196 -1.49 21.50 -7.34
C VAL A 196 -1.98 22.75 -8.06
N THR A 197 -3.31 22.93 -8.16
CA THR A 197 -3.92 24.05 -8.89
C THR A 197 -4.07 25.32 -8.06
N GLU A 198 -3.73 25.30 -6.77
CA GLU A 198 -3.68 26.48 -5.90
C GLU A 198 -2.39 26.48 -5.05
N ASP A 199 -1.72 27.61 -5.00
CA ASP A 199 -0.40 27.79 -4.37
C ASP A 199 -0.26 27.17 -2.96
N SER A 200 0.54 26.09 -2.81
CA SER A 200 1.37 25.78 -1.63
C SER A 200 2.35 24.63 -1.96
N ILE A 201 3.68 24.81 -1.89
CA ILE A 201 4.57 24.55 -0.75
C ILE A 201 4.34 23.17 -0.09
N LEU A 202 4.73 22.07 -0.78
CA LEU A 202 5.41 20.85 -0.26
C LEU A 202 5.15 19.61 -1.15
N ALA A 203 5.76 19.57 -2.33
CA ALA A 203 6.32 18.36 -2.98
C ALA A 203 7.02 18.80 -4.28
N LYS A 204 8.35 18.90 -4.22
CA LYS A 204 9.20 19.04 -5.41
C LYS A 204 9.23 17.67 -6.10
N ASP A 205 8.46 17.48 -7.18
CA ASP A 205 9.04 17.48 -8.53
C ASP A 205 8.07 17.14 -9.70
N ASP A 206 6.93 16.44 -9.53
CA ASP A 206 6.08 16.03 -10.69
C ASP A 206 4.57 16.32 -10.52
N ALA A 207 4.23 17.57 -10.28
CA ALA A 207 2.84 18.01 -10.13
C ALA A 207 2.23 18.44 -11.49
N VAL A 208 0.95 18.14 -11.79
CA VAL A 208 0.31 18.55 -13.06
C VAL A 208 0.17 20.07 -13.11
N LYS A 209 1.08 20.72 -13.82
CA LYS A 209 1.06 22.18 -14.03
C LYS A 209 0.27 22.51 -15.27
N PHE A 210 -1.01 22.83 -15.10
CA PHE A 210 -1.85 23.42 -16.13
C PHE A 210 -1.41 24.87 -16.42
N LYS A 211 -0.24 25.01 -17.02
CA LYS A 211 0.29 26.26 -17.55
C LYS A 211 0.33 26.19 -19.07
N ILE A 212 0.46 27.34 -19.70
CA ILE A 212 0.79 27.36 -21.12
C ILE A 212 2.20 26.78 -21.29
N GLY A 213 2.37 25.91 -22.28
CA GLY A 213 3.64 25.26 -22.57
C GLY A 213 4.59 26.22 -23.29
N ARG A 214 5.19 25.76 -24.39
CA ARG A 214 6.11 26.60 -25.16
C ARG A 214 5.32 27.66 -25.94
N SER A 215 5.62 28.93 -25.67
CA SER A 215 5.06 30.07 -26.41
C SER A 215 6.13 31.08 -26.80
N LYS A 216 5.87 31.83 -27.88
CA LYS A 216 6.70 32.97 -28.31
C LYS A 216 6.32 34.28 -27.61
N TYR A 217 5.18 34.30 -26.90
CA TYR A 217 4.55 35.50 -26.32
C TYR A 217 4.40 35.38 -24.80
N ILE A 218 5.42 34.85 -24.13
CA ILE A 218 5.37 34.53 -22.69
C ILE A 218 5.06 35.78 -21.86
N GLU A 219 5.68 36.91 -22.20
CA GLU A 219 5.47 38.18 -21.47
C GLU A 219 4.03 38.66 -21.59
N GLU A 220 3.45 38.68 -22.79
CA GLU A 220 2.05 39.09 -22.99
C GLU A 220 1.06 38.15 -22.31
N ILE A 221 1.37 36.85 -22.28
CA ILE A 221 0.57 35.85 -21.58
C ILE A 221 0.62 36.06 -20.07
N GLU A 222 1.79 36.33 -19.49
CA GLU A 222 1.90 36.66 -18.06
C GLU A 222 1.16 37.95 -17.71
N ILE A 223 1.24 38.97 -18.56
CA ILE A 223 0.48 40.21 -18.38
C ILE A 223 -1.04 39.92 -18.45
N ALA A 224 -1.48 39.11 -19.41
CA ALA A 224 -2.88 38.72 -19.55
C ALA A 224 -3.38 37.92 -18.34
N GLU A 225 -2.59 36.98 -17.81
CA GLU A 225 -2.93 36.23 -16.58
C GLU A 225 -3.04 37.18 -15.37
N ASN A 226 -2.09 38.08 -15.18
CA ASN A 226 -2.14 39.10 -14.13
C ASN A 226 -3.40 39.99 -14.25
N TYR A 227 -3.79 40.35 -15.48
CA TYR A 227 -5.02 41.11 -15.74
C TYR A 227 -6.27 40.31 -15.35
N ILE A 228 -6.34 39.02 -15.72
CA ILE A 228 -7.46 38.14 -15.38
C ILE A 228 -7.57 37.96 -13.85
N GLU A 229 -6.45 37.92 -13.14
CA GLU A 229 -6.39 37.86 -11.67
C GLU A 229 -6.69 39.18 -10.95
N ASN A 230 -6.99 40.26 -11.70
CA ASN A 230 -7.22 41.60 -11.19
C ASN A 230 -6.01 42.19 -10.41
N GLN A 231 -4.78 41.79 -10.79
CA GLN A 231 -3.58 42.43 -10.27
C GLN A 231 -3.41 43.82 -10.90
N ASN A 232 -2.85 44.77 -10.15
CA ASN A 232 -2.59 46.12 -10.65
C ASN A 232 -1.49 46.09 -11.72
N LEU A 233 -1.82 46.47 -12.95
CA LEU A 233 -0.88 46.60 -14.06
C LEU A 233 -0.49 48.07 -14.28
N SER A 234 0.73 48.30 -14.78
CA SER A 234 1.12 49.62 -15.25
C SER A 234 0.46 49.92 -16.60
N THR A 235 0.24 51.20 -16.90
CA THR A 235 -0.41 51.64 -18.17
C THR A 235 0.28 51.06 -19.40
N SER A 236 1.62 51.00 -19.40
CA SER A 236 2.40 50.39 -20.49
C SER A 236 2.15 48.89 -20.66
N LYS A 237 1.84 48.14 -19.59
CA LYS A 237 1.50 46.71 -19.67
C LYS A 237 0.06 46.49 -20.12
N GLU A 238 -0.88 47.33 -19.69
CA GLU A 238 -2.28 47.26 -20.15
C GLU A 238 -2.40 47.53 -21.65
N GLU A 239 -1.62 48.47 -22.18
CA GLU A 239 -1.56 48.75 -23.62
C GLU A 239 -1.17 47.50 -24.44
N MET A 240 -0.31 46.62 -23.90
CA MET A 240 0.14 45.39 -24.59
C MET A 240 -0.96 44.35 -24.77
N VAL A 241 -2.02 44.38 -23.97
CA VAL A 241 -3.13 43.41 -24.00
C VAL A 241 -4.47 44.04 -24.37
N THR A 242 -4.49 45.33 -24.71
CA THR A 242 -5.72 46.09 -25.02
C THR A 242 -6.48 45.48 -26.21
N SER A 243 -5.77 44.98 -27.23
CA SER A 243 -6.35 44.32 -28.42
C SER A 243 -7.17 43.07 -28.08
N ILE A 244 -6.82 42.39 -26.98
CA ILE A 244 -7.43 41.13 -26.56
C ILE A 244 -8.30 41.26 -25.30
N MET A 245 -8.48 42.48 -24.77
CA MET A 245 -9.15 42.74 -23.49
C MET A 245 -10.58 42.18 -23.43
N TYR A 246 -11.30 42.21 -24.55
CA TYR A 246 -12.62 41.55 -24.67
C TYR A 246 -12.55 40.06 -24.28
N PHE A 247 -11.53 39.33 -24.74
CA PHE A 247 -11.37 37.91 -24.43
C PHE A 247 -10.92 37.68 -22.99
N LEU A 248 -10.06 38.55 -22.46
CA LEU A 248 -9.61 38.47 -21.05
C LEU A 248 -10.78 38.66 -20.07
N GLU A 249 -11.68 39.61 -20.33
CA GLU A 249 -12.89 39.80 -19.52
C GLU A 249 -13.83 38.59 -19.59
N ASN A 250 -13.98 37.96 -20.76
CA ASN A 250 -14.75 36.72 -20.88
C ASN A 250 -14.06 35.55 -20.17
N LEU A 251 -12.73 35.50 -20.12
CA LEU A 251 -11.99 34.50 -19.35
C LEU A 251 -12.22 34.66 -17.83
N LYS A 252 -12.34 35.90 -17.32
CA LYS A 252 -12.76 36.14 -15.92
C LYS A 252 -14.14 35.51 -15.64
N ILE A 253 -15.10 35.73 -16.54
CA ILE A 253 -16.44 35.11 -16.44
C ILE A 253 -16.35 33.58 -16.47
N SER A 254 -15.45 33.02 -17.28
CA SER A 254 -15.24 31.57 -17.31
C SER A 254 -14.80 31.03 -15.95
N ARG A 255 -13.85 31.71 -15.27
CA ARG A 255 -13.38 31.32 -13.93
C ARG A 255 -14.49 31.32 -12.88
N GLU A 256 -15.53 32.12 -13.03
CA GLU A 256 -16.72 32.05 -12.16
C GLU A 256 -17.45 30.69 -12.23
N TYR A 257 -17.41 29.97 -13.36
CA TYR A 257 -17.95 28.61 -13.41
C TYR A 257 -17.13 27.62 -12.58
N VAL A 258 -15.82 27.83 -12.47
CA VAL A 258 -14.94 27.01 -11.61
C VAL A 258 -15.24 27.31 -10.15
N ASN A 259 -15.39 28.59 -9.79
CA ASN A 259 -15.76 28.99 -8.42
C ASN A 259 -17.10 28.37 -8.01
N LYS A 260 -18.12 28.44 -8.87
CA LYS A 260 -19.42 27.78 -8.62
C LYS A 260 -19.31 26.26 -8.52
N ALA A 261 -18.46 25.64 -9.34
CA ALA A 261 -18.20 24.21 -9.23
C ALA A 261 -17.54 23.84 -7.90
N ARG A 262 -16.59 24.64 -7.43
CA ARG A 262 -15.95 24.46 -6.11
C ARG A 262 -16.94 24.62 -4.97
N GLU A 263 -17.79 25.65 -4.99
CA GLU A 263 -18.85 25.82 -4.00
C GLU A 263 -19.80 24.62 -3.96
N ALA A 264 -20.18 24.09 -5.13
CA ALA A 264 -21.01 22.89 -5.23
C ALA A 264 -20.28 21.64 -4.68
N ILE A 265 -18.97 21.49 -4.92
CA ILE A 265 -18.16 20.41 -4.33
C ILE A 265 -18.17 20.51 -2.80
N ILE A 266 -17.95 21.69 -2.22
CA ILE A 266 -17.96 21.92 -0.77
C ILE A 266 -19.33 21.55 -0.17
N LYS A 267 -20.42 21.76 -0.93
CA LYS A 267 -21.79 21.39 -0.54
C LYS A 267 -22.14 19.93 -0.83
N ASN A 268 -21.21 19.11 -1.31
CA ASN A 268 -21.41 17.73 -1.76
C ASN A 268 -22.38 17.58 -2.96
N GLU A 269 -22.57 18.63 -3.74
CA GLU A 269 -23.45 18.69 -4.92
C GLU A 269 -22.67 18.37 -6.22
N SER A 270 -22.03 17.19 -6.25
CA SER A 270 -21.11 16.79 -7.35
C SER A 270 -21.74 16.83 -8.75
N LYS A 271 -23.06 16.58 -8.87
CA LYS A 271 -23.77 16.66 -10.16
C LYS A 271 -23.88 18.10 -10.68
N ASP A 272 -24.07 19.05 -9.78
CA ASP A 272 -24.17 20.47 -10.14
C ASP A 272 -22.79 21.04 -10.46
N ALA A 273 -21.77 20.62 -9.72
CA ALA A 273 -20.37 20.92 -10.06
C ALA A 273 -20.01 20.47 -11.49
N VAL A 274 -20.36 19.23 -11.87
CA VAL A 274 -20.19 18.73 -13.25
C VAL A 274 -20.96 19.57 -14.27
N SER A 275 -22.16 20.03 -13.91
CA SER A 275 -22.99 20.88 -14.78
C SER A 275 -22.36 22.26 -15.01
N PHE A 276 -21.83 22.89 -13.96
CA PHE A 276 -21.14 24.18 -14.06
C PHE A 276 -19.87 24.07 -14.92
N LEU A 277 -19.03 23.06 -14.70
CA LEU A 277 -17.83 22.85 -15.52
C LEU A 277 -18.19 22.58 -16.98
N LYS A 278 -19.24 21.79 -17.26
CA LYS A 278 -19.71 21.55 -18.63
C LYS A 278 -20.17 22.85 -19.30
N LYS A 279 -20.88 23.72 -18.59
CA LYS A 279 -21.32 25.03 -19.11
C LYS A 279 -20.13 25.96 -19.37
N GLY A 280 -19.17 26.02 -18.43
CA GLY A 280 -17.92 26.78 -18.57
C GLY A 280 -17.12 26.34 -19.80
N ASN A 281 -16.96 25.04 -20.03
CA ASN A 281 -16.31 24.50 -21.23
C ASN A 281 -17.06 24.85 -22.52
N GLY A 282 -18.40 24.73 -22.54
CA GLY A 282 -19.19 25.13 -23.70
C GLY A 282 -19.03 26.62 -24.05
N PHE A 283 -18.94 27.46 -23.03
CA PHE A 283 -18.66 28.88 -23.18
C PHE A 283 -17.25 29.14 -23.73
N LEU A 284 -16.21 28.50 -23.18
CA LEU A 284 -14.82 28.64 -23.64
C LEU A 284 -14.62 28.16 -25.08
N VAL A 285 -15.23 27.03 -25.46
CA VAL A 285 -15.17 26.52 -26.84
C VAL A 285 -15.79 27.53 -27.81
N SER A 286 -16.93 28.13 -27.42
CA SER A 286 -17.56 29.19 -28.23
C SER A 286 -16.68 30.43 -28.31
N LEU A 287 -16.03 30.82 -27.20
CA LEU A 287 -15.11 31.95 -27.15
C LEU A 287 -13.88 31.73 -28.04
N LEU A 288 -13.34 30.50 -28.09
CA LEU A 288 -12.24 30.13 -28.98
C LEU A 288 -12.63 30.26 -30.46
N GLN A 289 -13.84 29.83 -30.83
CA GLN A 289 -14.37 29.98 -32.18
C GLN A 289 -14.57 31.45 -32.56
N LEU A 290 -15.07 32.27 -31.63
CA LEU A 290 -15.19 33.72 -31.81
C LEU A 290 -13.82 34.39 -31.97
N ALA A 291 -12.81 33.97 -31.19
CA ALA A 291 -11.45 34.48 -31.30
C ALA A 291 -10.89 34.26 -32.72
N ALA A 292 -11.08 33.07 -33.27
CA ALA A 292 -10.64 32.74 -34.63
C ALA A 292 -11.30 33.61 -35.71
N GLY A 293 -12.54 34.06 -35.51
CA GLY A 293 -13.26 34.91 -36.46
C GLY A 293 -13.07 36.43 -36.25
N LYS A 294 -12.75 36.86 -35.03
CA LYS A 294 -12.72 38.29 -34.64
C LYS A 294 -11.32 38.87 -34.55
N LEU A 295 -10.32 38.08 -34.16
CA LEU A 295 -8.95 38.56 -34.04
C LEU A 295 -8.30 38.64 -35.42
N THR A 296 -7.71 39.79 -35.72
CA THR A 296 -7.15 40.09 -37.04
C THR A 296 -5.67 39.81 -37.14
N THR A 297 -4.96 39.73 -36.00
CA THR A 297 -3.53 39.42 -35.96
C THR A 297 -3.30 38.00 -35.45
N MET A 298 -2.34 37.31 -36.07
CA MET A 298 -1.95 35.97 -35.61
C MET A 298 -1.36 36.00 -34.20
N LYS A 299 -0.65 37.08 -33.84
CA LYS A 299 -0.12 37.26 -32.49
C LYS A 299 -1.24 37.22 -31.44
N ASP A 300 -2.26 38.07 -31.61
CA ASP A 300 -3.37 38.16 -30.65
C ASP A 300 -4.14 36.83 -30.59
N TYR A 301 -4.37 36.20 -31.75
CA TYR A 301 -5.03 34.91 -31.82
C TYR A 301 -4.26 33.81 -31.08
N GLU A 302 -2.95 33.70 -31.28
CA GLU A 302 -2.12 32.70 -30.60
C GLU A 302 -2.13 32.89 -29.08
N ILE A 303 -2.03 34.13 -28.59
CA ILE A 303 -2.11 34.44 -27.14
C ILE A 303 -3.47 34.02 -26.58
N VAL A 304 -4.56 34.46 -27.21
CA VAL A 304 -5.92 34.15 -26.74
C VAL A 304 -6.23 32.66 -26.84
N GLN A 305 -5.80 31.98 -27.91
CA GLN A 305 -5.94 30.54 -28.07
C GLN A 305 -5.24 29.81 -26.93
N GLN A 306 -4.00 30.20 -26.57
CA GLN A 306 -3.27 29.56 -25.50
C GLN A 306 -3.95 29.72 -24.14
N LEU A 307 -4.42 30.93 -23.82
CA LEU A 307 -5.16 31.21 -22.59
C LEU A 307 -6.46 30.39 -22.52
N ILE A 308 -7.28 30.41 -23.57
CA ILE A 308 -8.56 29.69 -23.60
C ILE A 308 -8.34 28.17 -23.53
N CYS A 309 -7.44 27.61 -24.34
CA CYS A 309 -7.18 26.17 -24.35
C CYS A 309 -6.59 25.69 -23.02
N SER A 310 -5.77 26.50 -22.35
CA SER A 310 -5.29 26.23 -20.98
C SER A 310 -6.47 26.10 -20.00
N GLU A 311 -7.41 27.05 -20.02
CA GLU A 311 -8.60 27.00 -19.15
C GLU A 311 -9.54 25.84 -19.49
N ILE A 312 -9.76 25.52 -20.79
CA ILE A 312 -10.55 24.34 -21.18
C ILE A 312 -9.90 23.06 -20.64
N SER A 313 -8.58 22.93 -20.78
CA SER A 313 -7.85 21.75 -20.30
C SER A 313 -8.02 21.56 -18.78
N LYS A 314 -7.93 22.64 -18.00
CA LYS A 314 -8.16 22.62 -16.55
C LYS A 314 -9.58 22.18 -16.20
N MET A 315 -10.58 22.79 -16.84
CA MET A 315 -11.99 22.51 -16.56
C MET A 315 -12.42 21.11 -16.99
N GLU A 316 -11.98 20.62 -18.16
CA GLU A 316 -12.24 19.24 -18.57
C GLU A 316 -11.55 18.23 -17.66
N PHE A 317 -10.35 18.52 -17.14
CA PHE A 317 -9.70 17.66 -16.13
C PHE A 317 -10.50 17.60 -14.82
N LEU A 318 -10.89 18.77 -14.27
CA LEU A 318 -11.75 18.83 -13.08
C LEU A 318 -13.09 18.13 -13.30
N ARG A 319 -13.65 18.24 -14.51
CA ARG A 319 -14.89 17.56 -14.87
C ARG A 319 -14.70 16.05 -14.96
N ALA A 320 -13.60 15.60 -15.58
CA ALA A 320 -13.25 14.18 -15.63
C ALA A 320 -13.17 13.59 -14.23
N PHE A 321 -12.48 14.31 -13.33
CA PHE A 321 -12.34 13.95 -11.93
C PHE A 321 -13.69 13.69 -11.26
N LEU A 322 -14.61 14.67 -11.31
CA LEU A 322 -15.94 14.53 -10.75
C LEU A 322 -16.79 13.44 -11.43
N LEU A 323 -16.53 13.15 -12.69
CA LEU A 323 -17.24 12.08 -13.40
C LEU A 323 -16.76 10.69 -12.95
N VAL A 324 -15.48 10.53 -12.62
CA VAL A 324 -14.97 9.30 -12.01
C VAL A 324 -15.62 9.06 -10.66
N THR A 325 -15.71 10.08 -9.80
CA THR A 325 -16.34 9.95 -8.47
C THR A 325 -17.83 9.58 -8.54
N LEU A 326 -18.51 9.99 -9.61
CA LEU A 326 -19.90 9.64 -9.88
C LEU A 326 -20.07 8.28 -10.59
N GLY A 327 -19.00 7.50 -10.77
CA GLY A 327 -19.01 6.21 -11.48
C GLY A 327 -19.27 6.33 -12.99
N ARG A 328 -19.16 7.53 -13.57
CA ARG A 328 -19.46 7.83 -14.99
C ARG A 328 -18.21 7.73 -15.85
N ILE A 329 -17.59 6.55 -15.87
CA ILE A 329 -16.23 6.33 -16.37
C ILE A 329 -16.05 6.71 -17.84
N ASN A 330 -16.96 6.32 -18.74
CA ASN A 330 -16.87 6.69 -20.16
C ASN A 330 -16.87 8.23 -20.36
N ASN A 331 -17.75 8.94 -19.64
CA ASN A 331 -17.78 10.40 -19.73
C ASN A 331 -16.52 11.04 -19.14
N ALA A 332 -15.93 10.42 -18.10
CA ALA A 332 -14.67 10.88 -17.54
C ALA A 332 -13.52 10.71 -18.55
N ILE A 333 -13.46 9.57 -19.22
CA ILE A 333 -12.49 9.28 -20.29
C ILE A 333 -12.59 10.33 -21.40
N ASP A 334 -13.80 10.59 -21.91
CA ASP A 334 -14.01 11.61 -22.95
C ASP A 334 -13.52 13.00 -22.50
N SER A 335 -13.63 13.30 -21.20
CA SER A 335 -13.20 14.58 -20.62
C SER A 335 -11.67 14.64 -20.51
N LEU A 336 -11.01 13.54 -20.11
CA LEU A 336 -9.55 13.44 -20.11
C LEU A 336 -8.98 13.56 -21.52
N GLU A 337 -9.61 12.94 -22.51
CA GLU A 337 -9.20 13.05 -23.92
C GLU A 337 -9.26 14.49 -24.41
N ARG A 338 -10.35 15.21 -24.11
CA ARG A 338 -10.45 16.64 -24.42
C ARG A 338 -9.38 17.44 -23.69
N ALA A 339 -9.17 17.21 -22.40
CA ALA A 339 -8.13 17.90 -21.64
C ALA A 339 -6.73 17.68 -22.24
N ALA A 340 -6.39 16.44 -22.60
CA ALA A 340 -5.12 16.10 -23.23
C ALA A 340 -4.96 16.74 -24.63
N LEU A 341 -6.04 16.79 -25.42
CA LEU A 341 -6.06 17.47 -26.71
C LEU A 341 -5.75 18.96 -26.56
N PHE A 342 -6.43 19.67 -25.66
CA PHE A 342 -6.20 21.10 -25.44
C PHE A 342 -4.82 21.38 -24.83
N SER A 343 -4.31 20.49 -23.97
CA SER A 343 -2.92 20.54 -23.50
C SER A 343 -1.91 20.39 -24.65
N THR A 344 -2.21 19.55 -25.64
CA THR A 344 -1.37 19.37 -26.83
C THR A 344 -1.36 20.63 -27.69
N ILE A 345 -2.53 21.27 -27.89
CA ILE A 345 -2.65 22.52 -28.65
C ILE A 345 -1.77 23.63 -28.05
N ILE A 346 -1.73 23.75 -26.72
CA ILE A 346 -0.89 24.75 -26.03
C ILE A 346 0.56 24.28 -25.80
N GLN A 347 0.96 23.18 -26.43
CA GLN A 347 2.30 22.60 -26.34
C GLN A 347 2.76 22.31 -24.90
N ASN A 348 1.82 22.00 -23.99
CA ASN A 348 2.13 21.54 -22.65
C ASN A 348 2.20 20.00 -22.66
N TYR A 349 3.34 19.49 -23.11
CA TYR A 349 3.58 18.06 -23.25
C TYR A 349 3.53 17.33 -21.90
N HIS A 350 4.01 17.92 -20.80
CA HIS A 350 3.94 17.32 -19.46
C HIS A 350 2.49 17.05 -19.01
N THR A 351 1.59 18.02 -19.18
CA THR A 351 0.17 17.83 -18.86
C THR A 351 -0.47 16.80 -19.79
N CYS A 352 -0.18 16.85 -21.10
CA CYS A 352 -0.69 15.88 -22.06
C CYS A 352 -0.29 14.44 -21.70
N LEU A 353 1.00 14.21 -21.41
CA LEU A 353 1.54 12.93 -20.99
C LEU A 353 0.89 12.43 -19.69
N THR A 354 0.77 13.31 -18.69
CA THR A 354 0.18 12.94 -17.39
C THR A 354 -1.29 12.56 -17.53
N LEU A 355 -2.07 13.30 -18.32
CA LEU A 355 -3.49 13.01 -18.54
C LEU A 355 -3.70 11.68 -19.28
N ASN A 356 -2.85 11.36 -20.25
CA ASN A 356 -2.89 10.08 -20.96
C ASN A 356 -2.52 8.89 -20.07
N TYR A 357 -1.55 9.08 -19.17
CA TYR A 357 -1.20 8.09 -18.17
C TYR A 357 -2.32 7.87 -17.13
N LEU A 358 -2.92 8.95 -16.63
CA LEU A 358 -4.08 8.88 -15.72
C LEU A 358 -5.27 8.17 -16.37
N LYS A 359 -5.51 8.41 -17.66
CA LYS A 359 -6.53 7.67 -18.43
C LYS A 359 -6.21 6.17 -18.45
N ALA A 360 -4.96 5.77 -18.66
CA ALA A 360 -4.56 4.36 -18.66
C ALA A 360 -4.83 3.70 -17.29
N LEU A 361 -4.46 4.40 -16.22
CA LEU A 361 -4.73 3.98 -14.84
C LEU A 361 -6.23 3.81 -14.58
N ILE A 362 -7.05 4.82 -14.89
CA ILE A 362 -8.51 4.74 -14.70
C ILE A 362 -9.09 3.54 -15.46
N LEU A 363 -8.64 3.29 -16.69
CA LEU A 363 -9.06 2.13 -17.47
C LEU A 363 -8.67 0.81 -16.79
N LEU A 364 -7.42 0.70 -16.33
CA LEU A 364 -6.90 -0.49 -15.64
C LEU A 364 -7.76 -0.82 -14.40
N PHE A 365 -8.05 0.19 -13.59
CA PHE A 365 -8.74 0.00 -12.31
C PHE A 365 -10.23 -0.26 -12.42
N HIS A 366 -10.86 0.07 -13.55
CA HIS A 366 -12.25 -0.29 -13.83
C HIS A 366 -12.38 -1.61 -14.61
N GLY A 367 -11.32 -2.42 -14.64
CA GLY A 367 -11.31 -3.72 -15.32
C GLY A 367 -11.34 -3.63 -16.85
N LEU A 368 -11.13 -2.44 -17.42
CA LEU A 368 -11.13 -2.20 -18.87
C LEU A 368 -9.76 -2.51 -19.48
N TYR A 369 -9.23 -3.70 -19.20
CA TYR A 369 -7.82 -4.04 -19.43
C TYR A 369 -7.36 -3.87 -20.88
N LYS A 370 -8.15 -4.32 -21.87
CA LYS A 370 -7.82 -4.14 -23.31
C LYS A 370 -7.70 -2.67 -23.71
N SER A 371 -8.52 -1.80 -23.12
CA SER A 371 -8.42 -0.36 -23.35
C SER A 371 -7.25 0.26 -22.57
N ALA A 372 -6.98 -0.21 -21.36
CA ALA A 372 -5.80 0.21 -20.59
C ALA A 372 -4.50 -0.11 -21.32
N ILE A 373 -4.36 -1.33 -21.86
CA ILE A 373 -3.19 -1.77 -22.63
C ILE A 373 -2.96 -0.87 -23.85
N ARG A 374 -4.01 -0.61 -24.64
CA ARG A 374 -3.94 0.32 -25.79
C ARG A 374 -3.53 1.73 -25.36
N GLN A 375 -4.07 2.21 -24.24
CA GLN A 375 -3.74 3.53 -23.73
C GLN A 375 -2.29 3.60 -23.20
N TYR A 376 -1.78 2.55 -22.56
CA TYR A 376 -0.38 2.48 -22.16
C TYR A 376 0.55 2.48 -23.38
N ASN A 377 0.25 1.73 -24.44
CA ASN A 377 1.03 1.78 -25.69
C ASN A 377 1.08 3.20 -26.26
N PHE A 378 -0.07 3.85 -26.37
CA PHE A 378 -0.13 5.21 -26.90
C PHE A 378 0.65 6.21 -26.03
N THR A 379 0.56 6.07 -24.70
CA THR A 379 1.28 6.96 -23.77
C THR A 379 2.78 6.69 -23.82
N GLU A 380 3.20 5.44 -23.97
CA GLU A 380 4.60 5.03 -24.18
C GLU A 380 5.18 5.65 -25.46
N GLU A 381 4.46 5.59 -26.58
CA GLU A 381 4.85 6.24 -27.84
C GLU A 381 4.99 7.77 -27.69
N LEU A 382 4.08 8.42 -26.95
CA LEU A 382 4.19 9.84 -26.67
C LEU A 382 5.40 10.15 -25.78
N SER A 383 5.66 9.33 -24.75
CA SER A 383 6.82 9.47 -23.87
C SER A 383 8.13 9.39 -24.65
N ASP A 384 8.21 8.49 -25.65
CA ASP A 384 9.38 8.39 -26.54
C ASP A 384 9.58 9.66 -27.36
N ILE A 385 8.51 10.22 -27.92
CA ILE A 385 8.59 11.46 -28.72
C ILE A 385 9.08 12.65 -27.87
N TYR A 386 8.64 12.72 -26.61
CA TYR A 386 9.00 13.81 -25.69
C TYR A 386 10.23 13.52 -24.83
N ASN A 387 10.88 12.37 -24.99
CA ASN A 387 12.04 11.91 -24.22
C ASN A 387 11.80 11.85 -22.70
N ASP A 388 10.65 11.30 -22.28
CA ASP A 388 10.31 11.06 -20.88
C ASP A 388 10.48 9.57 -20.52
N ASP A 389 11.73 9.17 -20.25
CA ASP A 389 12.11 7.79 -19.95
C ASP A 389 11.43 7.26 -18.67
N LYS A 390 11.18 8.14 -17.69
CA LYS A 390 10.51 7.78 -16.42
C LYS A 390 9.06 7.38 -16.70
N LEU A 391 8.33 8.17 -17.50
CA LEU A 391 6.97 7.84 -17.86
C LEU A 391 6.88 6.65 -18.79
N LYS A 392 7.86 6.47 -19.70
CA LYS A 392 7.97 5.27 -20.52
C LYS A 392 8.04 4.01 -19.64
N LEU A 393 8.91 4.02 -18.63
CA LEU A 393 9.04 2.90 -17.69
C LEU A 393 7.74 2.65 -16.91
N LYS A 394 7.05 3.71 -16.45
CA LYS A 394 5.73 3.59 -15.82
C LYS A 394 4.71 2.91 -16.75
N CYS A 395 4.69 3.29 -18.02
CA CYS A 395 3.78 2.72 -19.00
C CYS A 395 4.10 1.25 -19.28
N ALA A 396 5.38 0.89 -19.41
CA ALA A 396 5.81 -0.50 -19.60
C ALA A 396 5.39 -1.40 -18.43
N ILE A 397 5.60 -0.96 -17.18
CA ILE A 397 5.19 -1.70 -15.98
C ILE A 397 3.65 -1.82 -15.92
N GLY A 398 2.93 -0.70 -16.10
CA GLY A 398 1.46 -0.68 -16.07
C GLY A 398 0.84 -1.56 -17.15
N LYS A 399 1.41 -1.54 -18.36
CA LYS A 399 1.05 -2.43 -19.49
C LYS A 399 1.27 -3.89 -19.16
N ALA A 400 2.44 -4.26 -18.64
CA ALA A 400 2.73 -5.63 -18.26
C ALA A 400 1.76 -6.14 -17.19
N ILE A 401 1.45 -5.32 -16.18
CA ILE A 401 0.43 -5.63 -15.17
C ILE A 401 -0.95 -5.81 -15.82
N ALA A 402 -1.36 -4.90 -16.70
CA ALA A 402 -2.66 -4.96 -17.38
C ALA A 402 -2.82 -6.22 -18.24
N ILE A 403 -1.81 -6.55 -19.06
CA ILE A 403 -1.76 -7.78 -19.87
C ILE A 403 -1.83 -9.02 -18.97
N TYR A 404 -1.09 -9.01 -17.86
CA TYR A 404 -1.02 -10.16 -16.98
C TYR A 404 -2.33 -10.43 -16.22
N ILE A 405 -3.02 -9.37 -15.79
CA ILE A 405 -4.33 -9.43 -15.13
C ILE A 405 -5.40 -9.86 -16.14
N GLU A 406 -5.36 -9.32 -17.36
CA GLU A 406 -6.28 -9.69 -18.43
C GLU A 406 -6.18 -11.18 -18.79
N GLY A 407 -4.95 -11.71 -18.77
CA GLY A 407 -4.69 -13.15 -18.72
C GLY A 407 -4.66 -13.87 -20.07
N GLU A 408 -4.92 -13.18 -21.20
CA GLU A 408 -4.83 -13.78 -22.54
C GLU A 408 -3.37 -13.98 -22.97
N ASP A 409 -2.44 -13.10 -22.56
CA ASP A 409 -1.03 -13.13 -23.01
C ASP A 409 0.00 -12.90 -21.89
N ARG A 410 0.13 -13.87 -20.99
CA ARG A 410 1.09 -13.79 -19.87
C ARG A 410 2.55 -13.81 -20.30
N GLU A 411 2.88 -14.41 -21.46
CA GLU A 411 4.26 -14.49 -21.94
C GLU A 411 4.78 -13.11 -22.33
N THR A 412 3.98 -12.32 -23.06
CA THR A 412 4.33 -10.94 -23.41
C THR A 412 4.51 -10.08 -22.16
N ALA A 413 3.63 -10.20 -21.17
CA ALA A 413 3.80 -9.49 -19.89
C ALA A 413 5.14 -9.86 -19.21
N MET A 414 5.49 -11.15 -19.19
CA MET A 414 6.76 -11.61 -18.62
C MET A 414 7.98 -11.16 -19.43
N GLY A 415 7.86 -11.02 -20.75
CA GLY A 415 8.89 -10.49 -21.63
C GLY A 415 9.17 -9.01 -21.34
N ILE A 416 8.14 -8.19 -21.22
CA ILE A 416 8.27 -6.75 -20.89
C ILE A 416 9.01 -6.56 -19.55
N MET A 417 8.67 -7.36 -18.53
CA MET A 417 9.35 -7.28 -17.23
C MET A 417 10.81 -7.75 -17.28
N GLU A 418 11.14 -8.67 -18.18
CA GLU A 418 12.51 -9.11 -18.43
C GLU A 418 13.33 -8.07 -19.20
N GLU A 419 12.71 -7.33 -20.12
CA GLU A 419 13.35 -6.17 -20.75
C GLU A 419 13.66 -5.07 -19.74
N ILE A 420 12.72 -4.79 -18.82
CA ILE A 420 12.91 -3.83 -17.74
C ILE A 420 14.08 -4.25 -16.83
N SER A 421 14.20 -5.54 -16.49
CA SER A 421 15.29 -6.01 -15.62
C SER A 421 16.67 -5.99 -16.29
N ASN A 422 16.70 -5.98 -17.62
CA ASN A 422 17.92 -5.84 -18.43
C ASN A 422 18.29 -4.38 -18.73
N MET A 423 17.49 -3.39 -18.30
CA MET A 423 17.86 -1.98 -18.41
C MET A 423 19.13 -1.69 -17.59
N ASP A 424 19.93 -0.72 -18.02
CA ASP A 424 21.12 -0.26 -17.30
C ASP A 424 20.70 0.48 -16.00
N LEU A 425 20.36 -0.31 -14.98
CA LEU A 425 19.93 0.17 -13.68
C LEU A 425 21.05 0.93 -12.96
N GLU A 426 22.32 0.82 -13.36
CA GLU A 426 23.38 1.65 -12.77
C GLU A 426 23.19 3.14 -13.04
N LYS A 427 22.52 3.49 -14.15
CA LYS A 427 22.18 4.89 -14.48
C LYS A 427 20.78 5.29 -14.00
N ASN A 428 19.85 4.34 -13.98
CA ASN A 428 18.40 4.62 -13.81
C ASN A 428 17.78 4.04 -12.52
N PHE A 429 18.58 3.50 -11.58
CA PHE A 429 18.05 2.90 -10.35
C PHE A 429 17.18 3.85 -9.51
N LEU A 430 17.53 5.14 -9.47
CA LEU A 430 16.76 6.16 -8.75
C LEU A 430 15.34 6.27 -9.32
N ASP A 431 15.22 6.28 -10.64
CA ASP A 431 13.94 6.37 -11.34
C ASP A 431 13.15 5.08 -11.19
N ALA A 432 13.80 3.91 -11.27
CA ALA A 432 13.16 2.63 -11.02
C ALA A 432 12.57 2.56 -9.59
N ILE A 433 13.33 2.95 -8.56
CA ILE A 433 12.84 3.01 -7.17
C ILE A 433 11.63 3.93 -7.06
N ILE A 434 11.69 5.11 -7.67
CA ILE A 434 10.59 6.08 -7.65
C ILE A 434 9.36 5.51 -8.35
N VAL A 435 9.52 4.94 -9.55
CA VAL A 435 8.43 4.39 -10.35
C VAL A 435 7.75 3.22 -9.63
N PHE A 436 8.51 2.25 -9.11
CA PHE A 436 7.95 1.13 -8.35
C PHE A 436 7.26 1.61 -7.06
N SER A 437 7.86 2.57 -6.35
CA SER A 437 7.21 3.15 -5.17
C SER A 437 5.93 3.90 -5.51
N GLU A 438 5.91 4.73 -6.56
CA GLU A 438 4.74 5.53 -6.93
C GLU A 438 3.60 4.63 -7.44
N LEU A 439 3.91 3.61 -8.24
CA LEU A 439 2.93 2.59 -8.62
C LEU A 439 2.40 1.86 -7.39
N GLY A 440 3.28 1.50 -6.45
CA GLY A 440 2.89 0.93 -5.17
C GLY A 440 1.91 1.83 -4.41
N ASP A 441 2.19 3.14 -4.37
CA ASP A 441 1.31 4.13 -3.77
C ASP A 441 -0.04 4.15 -4.49
N TYR A 442 -0.08 4.11 -5.82
CA TYR A 442 -1.32 4.07 -6.58
C TYR A 442 -2.14 2.81 -6.31
N PHE A 443 -1.53 1.62 -6.35
CA PHE A 443 -2.26 0.37 -6.08
C PHE A 443 -2.70 0.27 -4.62
N LEU A 444 -1.87 0.74 -3.66
CA LEU A 444 -2.24 0.78 -2.25
C LEU A 444 -3.39 1.72 -2.09
N ALA A 445 -3.24 2.93 -2.64
CA ALA A 445 -4.25 3.94 -2.83
C ALA A 445 -5.28 3.58 -3.90
N LEU A 446 -5.50 2.29 -4.21
CA LEU A 446 -6.69 1.70 -4.84
C LEU A 446 -7.31 0.49 -4.14
N GLY A 447 -6.73 0.06 -3.02
CA GLY A 447 -7.21 -1.11 -2.26
C GLY A 447 -6.61 -2.41 -2.76
N HIS A 448 -5.73 -2.36 -3.76
CA HIS A 448 -4.93 -3.48 -4.22
C HIS A 448 -3.63 -3.55 -3.41
N SER A 449 -3.78 -3.69 -2.09
CA SER A 449 -2.70 -3.67 -1.12
C SER A 449 -1.65 -4.76 -1.35
N GLN A 450 -2.04 -5.91 -1.92
CA GLN A 450 -1.10 -6.98 -2.31
C GLN A 450 -0.19 -6.56 -3.47
N ILE A 451 -0.76 -5.96 -4.53
CA ILE A 451 0.02 -5.47 -5.69
C ILE A 451 0.97 -4.37 -5.22
N ALA A 452 0.50 -3.49 -4.35
CA ALA A 452 1.32 -2.46 -3.76
C ALA A 452 2.50 -3.02 -2.95
N ALA A 453 2.27 -4.03 -2.11
CA ALA A 453 3.32 -4.65 -1.32
C ALA A 453 4.44 -5.23 -2.20
N ASN A 454 4.08 -5.86 -3.33
CA ASN A 454 5.06 -6.39 -4.28
C ASN A 454 5.85 -5.27 -4.96
N LEU A 455 5.18 -4.20 -5.39
CA LEU A 455 5.85 -3.04 -6.02
C LEU A 455 6.79 -2.33 -5.04
N TYR A 456 6.39 -2.15 -3.78
CA TYR A 456 7.29 -1.62 -2.75
C TYR A 456 8.47 -2.56 -2.48
N ASN A 457 8.26 -3.88 -2.59
CA ASN A 457 9.35 -4.84 -2.40
C ASN A 457 10.40 -4.72 -3.52
N GLU A 458 9.98 -4.59 -4.78
CA GLU A 458 10.91 -4.35 -5.89
C GLU A 458 11.69 -3.04 -5.68
N ALA A 459 11.01 -1.96 -5.28
CA ALA A 459 11.67 -0.70 -4.94
C ALA A 459 12.68 -0.84 -3.78
N LEU A 460 12.34 -1.63 -2.76
CA LEU A 460 13.19 -1.88 -1.59
C LEU A 460 14.44 -2.68 -1.97
N GLU A 461 14.29 -3.73 -2.78
CA GLU A 461 15.40 -4.53 -3.29
C GLU A 461 16.43 -3.67 -4.03
N ILE A 462 15.97 -2.81 -4.95
CA ILE A 462 16.85 -1.86 -5.66
C ILE A 462 17.47 -0.86 -4.67
N SER A 463 16.68 -0.30 -3.74
CA SER A 463 17.16 0.68 -2.76
C SER A 463 18.30 0.15 -1.89
N ILE A 464 18.27 -1.13 -1.53
CA ILE A 464 19.30 -1.75 -0.69
C ILE A 464 20.59 -1.98 -1.46
N ASP A 465 20.50 -2.47 -2.70
CA ASP A 465 21.66 -2.73 -3.55
C ASP A 465 22.45 -1.45 -3.85
N TYR A 466 21.74 -0.34 -4.01
CA TYR A 466 22.33 1.00 -4.20
C TYR A 466 22.53 1.78 -2.89
N LYS A 467 22.45 1.11 -1.73
CA LYS A 467 22.78 1.65 -0.39
C LYS A 467 21.99 2.91 0.02
N MET A 468 20.75 3.05 -0.44
CA MET A 468 19.88 4.20 -0.16
C MET A 468 19.11 4.05 1.17
N LYS A 469 19.83 4.09 2.30
CA LYS A 469 19.29 3.78 3.64
C LYS A 469 17.98 4.49 4.00
N ILE A 470 17.87 5.80 3.79
CA ILE A 470 16.66 6.59 4.11
C ILE A 470 15.46 6.10 3.30
N ARG A 471 15.64 5.85 2.00
CA ARG A 471 14.56 5.34 1.15
C ARG A 471 14.17 3.92 1.52
N SER A 472 15.13 3.08 1.92
CA SER A 472 14.84 1.73 2.41
C SER A 472 13.95 1.76 3.65
N ASP A 473 14.23 2.65 4.61
CA ASP A 473 13.41 2.79 5.82
C ASP A 473 11.97 3.23 5.47
N THR A 474 11.79 4.22 4.60
CA THR A 474 10.46 4.66 4.13
C THR A 474 9.71 3.54 3.37
N LEU A 475 10.41 2.79 2.51
CA LEU A 475 9.81 1.69 1.75
C LEU A 475 9.36 0.54 2.66
N ILE A 476 10.11 0.26 3.73
CA ILE A 476 9.73 -0.73 4.74
C ILE A 476 8.42 -0.33 5.43
N GLU A 477 8.22 0.95 5.73
CA GLU A 477 6.97 1.45 6.33
C GLU A 477 5.78 1.29 5.37
N LYS A 478 5.94 1.71 4.11
CA LYS A 478 4.91 1.53 3.07
C LYS A 478 4.55 0.07 2.86
N LEU A 479 5.55 -0.80 2.84
CA LEU A 479 5.39 -2.25 2.66
C LEU A 479 4.72 -2.91 3.88
N LYS A 480 5.06 -2.50 5.12
CA LYS A 480 4.33 -2.91 6.33
C LYS A 480 2.85 -2.53 6.24
N ARG A 481 2.57 -1.27 5.89
CA ARG A 481 1.20 -0.75 5.76
C ARG A 481 0.40 -1.55 4.74
N ALA A 482 0.97 -1.77 3.55
CA ALA A 482 0.35 -2.56 2.50
C ALA A 482 0.09 -4.01 2.93
N TYR A 483 1.04 -4.64 3.62
CA TYR A 483 0.80 -5.98 4.16
C TYR A 483 -0.33 -6.00 5.18
N ILE A 484 -0.32 -5.11 6.18
CA ILE A 484 -1.38 -5.03 7.18
C ILE A 484 -2.75 -4.81 6.54
N ALA A 485 -2.84 -3.88 5.58
CA ALA A 485 -4.05 -3.62 4.80
C ALA A 485 -4.55 -4.86 4.05
N THR A 486 -3.64 -5.61 3.41
CA THR A 486 -3.96 -6.89 2.75
C THR A 486 -4.55 -7.89 3.74
N VAL A 487 -3.99 -7.95 4.95
CA VAL A 487 -4.44 -8.88 6.00
C VAL A 487 -5.81 -8.50 6.56
N LEU A 488 -6.07 -7.21 6.78
CA LEU A 488 -7.31 -6.74 7.42
C LEU A 488 -8.51 -6.69 6.46
N ASN A 489 -8.30 -6.32 5.21
CA ASN A 489 -9.38 -6.15 4.21
C ASN A 489 -9.79 -7.45 3.52
N GLY A 490 -8.99 -8.51 3.67
CA GLY A 490 -9.24 -9.81 3.10
C GLY A 490 -8.92 -9.93 1.60
N TYR A 491 -8.71 -11.16 1.14
CA TYR A 491 -8.61 -11.50 -0.28
C TYR A 491 -10.03 -11.49 -0.86
N SER A 492 -10.33 -10.50 -1.69
CA SER A 492 -11.51 -10.51 -2.54
C SER A 492 -11.44 -11.70 -3.52
N ALA A 493 -12.58 -12.19 -4.01
CA ALA A 493 -12.60 -13.28 -4.99
C ALA A 493 -11.96 -12.90 -6.34
N GLU A 494 -11.71 -11.61 -6.58
CA GLU A 494 -10.91 -11.09 -7.71
C GLU A 494 -9.40 -11.29 -7.46
N ASP A 495 -8.94 -11.43 -6.21
CA ASP A 495 -7.54 -11.66 -5.82
C ASP A 495 -7.02 -13.08 -6.14
N ILE A 496 -7.90 -14.00 -6.56
CA ILE A 496 -7.50 -15.34 -7.04
C ILE A 496 -6.68 -15.23 -8.34
N MET A 497 -6.83 -14.14 -9.11
CA MET A 497 -5.98 -13.82 -10.27
C MET A 497 -4.61 -13.21 -9.86
N VAL A 498 -4.49 -12.68 -8.64
CA VAL A 498 -3.30 -11.96 -8.11
C VAL A 498 -2.23 -12.93 -7.59
N ASP A 499 -2.60 -14.17 -7.29
CA ASP A 499 -1.72 -15.26 -6.80
C ASP A 499 -0.55 -15.62 -7.74
N LYS A 500 -0.44 -14.93 -8.89
CA LYS A 500 0.68 -15.04 -9.83
C LYS A 500 1.34 -13.71 -10.20
N LEU A 501 0.87 -12.55 -9.75
CA LEU A 501 1.48 -11.26 -10.12
C LEU A 501 2.88 -11.10 -9.52
N ASP A 502 3.15 -11.76 -8.40
CA ASP A 502 4.50 -11.81 -7.81
C ASP A 502 5.52 -12.55 -8.69
N VAL A 503 5.07 -13.41 -9.61
CA VAL A 503 5.93 -14.08 -10.59
C VAL A 503 6.36 -13.09 -11.66
N LEU A 504 5.44 -12.20 -12.05
CA LEU A 504 5.69 -11.13 -13.00
C LEU A 504 6.63 -10.07 -12.38
N LEU A 505 6.30 -9.57 -11.19
CA LEU A 505 7.09 -8.52 -10.55
C LEU A 505 8.48 -9.01 -10.11
N GLY A 506 8.58 -10.26 -9.63
CA GLY A 506 9.87 -10.86 -9.29
C GLY A 506 10.79 -11.16 -10.47
N LYS A 507 10.38 -10.85 -11.72
CA LYS A 507 11.26 -10.80 -12.89
C LYS A 507 11.90 -9.42 -13.10
N ALA A 508 11.33 -8.36 -12.53
CA ALA A 508 11.75 -6.99 -12.76
C ALA A 508 13.09 -6.66 -12.07
N TYR A 509 13.34 -7.23 -10.89
CA TYR A 509 14.64 -7.10 -10.24
C TYR A 509 15.03 -8.35 -9.44
N SER A 510 16.32 -8.47 -9.14
CA SER A 510 16.85 -9.52 -8.29
C SER A 510 17.92 -8.94 -7.38
N VAL A 511 17.59 -8.80 -6.09
CA VAL A 511 18.51 -8.27 -5.07
C VAL A 511 19.89 -8.97 -5.07
N LYS A 512 20.95 -8.15 -5.05
CA LYS A 512 22.36 -8.54 -5.04
C LYS A 512 22.89 -8.66 -3.60
N ASP A 513 22.59 -7.68 -2.72
CA ASP A 513 22.97 -7.66 -1.31
C ASP A 513 21.88 -8.28 -0.42
N VAL A 514 21.77 -9.61 -0.52
CA VAL A 514 20.76 -10.42 0.17
C VAL A 514 20.87 -10.28 1.70
N GLU A 515 22.08 -10.11 2.24
CA GLU A 515 22.30 -10.01 3.68
C GLU A 515 21.72 -8.71 4.25
N LYS A 516 22.03 -7.56 3.65
CA LYS A 516 21.44 -6.28 4.08
C LYS A 516 19.94 -6.24 3.87
N TYR A 517 19.43 -6.84 2.79
CA TYR A 517 17.99 -6.96 2.60
C TYR A 517 17.33 -7.76 3.71
N ASN A 518 17.91 -8.89 4.11
CA ASN A 518 17.41 -9.67 5.23
C ASN A 518 17.47 -8.90 6.55
N GLU A 519 18.48 -8.06 6.79
CA GLU A 519 18.52 -7.16 7.95
C GLU A 519 17.38 -6.13 7.95
N GLN A 520 17.08 -5.54 6.80
CA GLN A 520 15.98 -4.59 6.66
C GLN A 520 14.61 -5.26 6.81
N ILE A 521 14.41 -6.45 6.23
CA ILE A 521 13.17 -7.23 6.38
C ILE A 521 12.97 -7.74 7.81
N LYS A 522 14.04 -8.01 8.58
CA LYS A 522 13.91 -8.33 10.02
C LYS A 522 13.19 -7.22 10.80
N LYS A 523 13.24 -5.95 10.36
CA LYS A 523 12.47 -4.85 10.96
C LYS A 523 10.95 -4.98 10.77
N ILE A 524 10.51 -5.82 9.82
CA ILE A 524 9.10 -6.21 9.64
C ILE A 524 8.75 -7.32 10.62
N ALA A 525 9.61 -8.32 10.79
CA ALA A 525 9.42 -9.38 11.77
C ALA A 525 9.37 -8.84 13.22
N SER A 526 10.16 -7.80 13.55
CA SER A 526 10.10 -7.15 14.86
C SER A 526 8.78 -6.41 15.12
N PHE A 527 8.06 -5.97 14.08
CA PHE A 527 6.73 -5.39 14.23
C PHE A 527 5.70 -6.42 14.69
N ASN A 528 5.80 -7.66 14.20
CA ASN A 528 4.90 -8.75 14.61
C ASN A 528 5.03 -9.07 16.11
N ILE A 529 6.21 -8.86 16.70
CA ILE A 529 6.43 -8.99 18.16
C ILE A 529 5.52 -8.01 18.93
N LEU A 530 5.23 -6.82 18.37
CA LEU A 530 4.40 -5.82 19.04
C LEU A 530 2.95 -6.27 19.19
N PHE A 531 2.38 -7.06 18.27
CA PHE A 531 1.02 -7.64 18.43
C PHE A 531 0.87 -8.44 19.73
N TYR A 532 1.97 -9.04 20.15
CA TYR A 532 2.06 -10.00 21.24
C TYR A 532 2.56 -9.36 22.55
N THR A 533 3.02 -8.11 22.46
CA THR A 533 3.54 -7.34 23.59
C THR A 533 2.44 -6.43 24.16
N PRO A 534 2.14 -6.49 25.47
CA PRO A 534 1.13 -5.62 26.09
C PRO A 534 1.40 -4.13 25.82
N PHE A 535 0.35 -3.35 25.59
CA PHE A 535 0.48 -1.91 25.40
C PHE A 535 0.80 -1.23 26.75
N PRO A 536 1.93 -0.51 26.89
CA PRO A 536 2.41 -0.04 28.19
C PRO A 536 1.54 1.08 28.79
N TYR A 537 0.78 1.80 27.96
CA TYR A 537 0.02 2.99 28.38
C TYR A 537 -1.46 2.70 28.69
N ILE A 538 -1.82 1.45 28.99
CA ILE A 538 -3.21 1.11 29.36
C ILE A 538 -3.54 1.66 30.75
N THR A 539 -4.52 2.54 30.83
CA THR A 539 -4.99 3.14 32.11
C THR A 539 -6.36 2.65 32.58
N GLY A 540 -7.02 1.80 31.78
CA GLY A 540 -8.35 1.23 32.07
C GLY A 540 -9.51 2.13 31.64
N LYS A 541 -10.71 1.54 31.45
CA LYS A 541 -11.88 2.20 30.81
C LYS A 541 -12.42 3.46 31.49
N LYS A 542 -12.01 3.76 32.73
CA LYS A 542 -12.56 4.88 33.54
C LYS A 542 -11.65 6.11 33.65
N LYS A 543 -10.39 6.04 33.21
CA LYS A 543 -9.43 7.15 33.40
C LYS A 543 -9.26 7.96 32.11
N HIS A 544 -9.53 9.25 32.19
CA HIS A 544 -9.28 10.21 31.12
C HIS A 544 -7.82 10.68 31.18
N ILE A 545 -7.13 10.62 30.05
CA ILE A 545 -5.75 11.09 29.89
C ILE A 545 -5.79 12.36 29.02
N PRO A 546 -5.29 13.51 29.52
CA PRO A 546 -5.15 14.71 28.70
C PRO A 546 -3.99 14.54 27.70
N TYR A 547 -4.10 15.20 26.54
CA TYR A 547 -3.12 15.12 25.45
C TYR A 547 -1.65 15.24 25.89
N LEU A 548 -1.34 16.23 26.74
CA LEU A 548 0.03 16.48 27.24
C LEU A 548 0.65 15.29 28.00
N ASN A 549 -0.19 14.39 28.52
CA ASN A 549 0.24 13.22 29.27
C ASN A 549 0.20 11.94 28.42
N LEU A 550 -0.05 12.05 27.11
CA LEU A 550 0.04 10.93 26.19
C LEU A 550 1.51 10.62 25.85
N PRO A 551 1.83 9.40 25.41
CA PRO A 551 3.12 9.13 24.76
C PRO A 551 3.33 10.10 23.58
N LYS A 552 4.58 10.52 23.34
CA LYS A 552 4.92 11.51 22.30
C LYS A 552 4.49 11.05 20.92
N GLU A 553 4.59 9.76 20.70
CA GLU A 553 4.19 9.03 19.50
C GLU A 553 2.68 9.13 19.23
N LEU A 554 1.83 9.41 20.24
CA LEU A 554 0.40 9.70 20.05
C LEU A 554 0.11 11.22 19.98
N GLN A 555 1.09 12.06 20.34
CA GLN A 555 0.96 13.52 20.31
C GLN A 555 1.37 14.07 18.93
N ASP A 556 2.57 13.71 18.49
CA ASP A 556 3.26 14.36 17.39
C ASP A 556 2.97 13.67 16.04
N ASP A 557 2.80 12.35 16.07
CA ASP A 557 2.71 11.53 14.88
C ASP A 557 1.29 11.39 14.33
N TYR A 558 1.26 11.17 13.01
CA TYR A 558 0.08 10.84 12.26
C TYR A 558 -0.16 9.33 12.33
N LEU A 559 -1.38 8.93 12.70
CA LEU A 559 -1.77 7.53 12.82
C LEU A 559 -2.40 7.06 11.52
N GLU A 560 -1.67 6.26 10.75
CA GLU A 560 -2.13 5.76 9.45
C GLU A 560 -3.26 4.74 9.64
N VAL A 561 -4.39 4.96 8.98
CA VAL A 561 -5.51 4.02 9.03
C VAL A 561 -5.26 2.87 8.06
N VAL A 562 -5.58 1.65 8.50
CA VAL A 562 -5.44 0.40 7.73
C VAL A 562 -6.75 -0.39 7.64
N HIS A 563 -7.72 -0.08 8.50
CA HIS A 563 -9.09 -0.58 8.39
C HIS A 563 -10.05 0.37 9.14
N PHE A 564 -11.33 0.42 8.77
CA PHE A 564 -12.35 1.05 9.60
C PHE A 564 -13.71 0.38 9.46
N ASP A 565 -14.48 0.38 10.55
CA ASP A 565 -15.83 -0.17 10.62
C ASP A 565 -16.80 0.85 11.22
N LYS A 566 -18.00 0.97 10.65
CA LYS A 566 -19.07 1.77 11.24
C LYS A 566 -19.72 1.00 12.39
N VAL A 567 -19.69 1.58 13.58
CA VAL A 567 -20.36 1.03 14.77
C VAL A 567 -21.82 1.48 14.73
N LYS A 568 -22.77 0.52 14.66
CA LYS A 568 -24.21 0.83 14.65
C LYS A 568 -24.60 1.54 15.95
N ASN A 569 -24.97 2.82 15.84
CA ASN A 569 -25.53 3.65 16.90
C ASN A 569 -26.53 4.64 16.27
N GLU A 570 -27.64 4.94 16.95
CA GLU A 570 -28.83 5.56 16.34
C GLU A 570 -28.74 7.09 16.15
N ASP A 571 -27.91 7.81 16.92
CA ASP A 571 -27.93 9.29 16.94
C ASP A 571 -26.64 9.99 16.45
N VAL A 572 -25.48 9.31 16.44
CA VAL A 572 -24.18 9.89 16.03
C VAL A 572 -23.34 8.84 15.29
N ASN A 573 -22.76 9.23 14.15
CA ASN A 573 -21.83 8.38 13.40
C ASN A 573 -20.59 8.05 14.28
N GLN A 574 -20.43 6.77 14.60
CA GLN A 574 -19.30 6.26 15.37
C GLN A 574 -18.55 5.25 14.53
N TYR A 575 -17.24 5.43 14.40
CA TYR A 575 -16.37 4.54 13.62
C TYR A 575 -15.28 3.96 14.52
N LEU A 576 -14.99 2.68 14.31
CA LEU A 576 -13.80 2.03 14.82
C LEU A 576 -12.75 2.08 13.72
N PHE A 577 -11.70 2.87 13.91
CA PHE A 577 -10.54 2.86 13.04
C PHE A 577 -9.50 1.91 13.60
N ILE A 578 -8.87 1.13 12.73
CA ILE A 578 -7.65 0.38 13.03
C ILE A 578 -6.51 1.17 12.43
N VAL A 579 -5.58 1.61 13.29
CA VAL A 579 -4.43 2.42 12.90
C VAL A 579 -3.13 1.66 13.12
N SER A 580 -2.17 1.90 12.23
CA SER A 580 -0.81 1.39 12.29
C SER A 580 0.14 2.51 12.70
N HIS A 581 1.02 2.20 13.65
CA HIS A 581 2.11 3.10 14.05
C HIS A 581 3.40 2.30 14.25
N TYR A 582 4.52 2.84 13.77
CA TYR A 582 5.81 2.13 13.73
C TYR A 582 6.24 1.59 15.10
N GLU A 583 6.17 2.42 16.15
CA GLU A 583 6.61 2.04 17.50
C GLU A 583 5.48 1.45 18.37
N LEU A 584 4.24 1.85 18.09
CA LEU A 584 3.11 1.54 18.95
C LEU A 584 2.34 0.30 18.48
N GLY A 585 2.60 -0.20 17.27
CA GLY A 585 1.89 -1.34 16.68
C GLY A 585 0.47 -0.97 16.26
N LEU A 586 -0.41 -1.98 16.14
CA LEU A 586 -1.81 -1.77 15.79
C LEU A 586 -2.64 -1.30 16.98
N LEU A 587 -3.42 -0.24 16.78
CA LEU A 587 -4.30 0.35 17.78
C LEU A 587 -5.71 0.51 17.21
N GLY A 588 -6.73 0.32 18.05
CA GLY A 588 -8.10 0.66 17.70
C GLY A 588 -8.42 2.07 18.17
N VAL A 589 -8.90 2.96 17.30
CA VAL A 589 -9.37 4.30 17.65
C VAL A 589 -10.88 4.34 17.46
N LEU A 590 -11.62 4.44 18.56
CA LEU A 590 -13.08 4.55 18.53
C LEU A 590 -13.47 6.02 18.54
N LEU A 591 -13.92 6.53 17.40
CA LEU A 591 -14.16 7.95 17.18
C LEU A 591 -15.62 8.24 16.86
N LYS A 592 -16.15 9.30 17.47
CA LYS A 592 -17.44 9.90 17.10
C LYS A 592 -17.15 11.10 16.20
N THR A 593 -17.78 11.14 15.04
CA THR A 593 -17.62 12.25 14.08
C THR A 593 -18.96 12.60 13.44
N HIS A 594 -19.10 13.83 12.97
CA HIS A 594 -20.21 14.22 12.09
C HIS A 594 -19.96 13.77 10.65
N ASP A 595 -18.72 13.46 10.30
CA ASP A 595 -18.33 13.01 8.98
C ASP A 595 -18.86 11.61 8.68
N THR A 596 -19.16 11.37 7.41
CA THR A 596 -19.47 10.03 6.92
C THR A 596 -18.19 9.46 6.32
N ILE A 597 -17.66 8.42 6.95
CA ILE A 597 -16.42 7.75 6.54
C ILE A 597 -16.79 6.60 5.62
N ILE A 598 -16.21 6.61 4.43
CA ILE A 598 -16.54 5.73 3.33
C ILE A 598 -15.25 5.40 2.57
N GLY A 599 -15.26 4.38 1.71
CA GLY A 599 -14.12 4.10 0.85
C GLY A 599 -13.08 3.24 1.54
N ILE A 600 -11.79 3.45 1.24
CA ILE A 600 -10.76 2.49 1.64
C ILE A 600 -9.81 3.11 2.66
N ALA A 601 -9.57 2.33 3.70
CA ALA A 601 -8.92 2.73 4.93
C ALA A 601 -7.55 3.40 4.76
N GLU A 602 -6.72 2.97 3.81
CA GLU A 602 -5.36 3.50 3.64
C GLU A 602 -5.32 4.92 3.07
N ASN A 603 -6.45 5.55 2.79
CA ASN A 603 -6.51 6.97 2.47
C ASN A 603 -6.81 7.84 3.69
N TYR A 604 -6.97 7.24 4.87
CA TYR A 604 -7.24 7.99 6.08
C TYR A 604 -6.01 7.99 6.98
N THR A 605 -5.83 9.11 7.65
CA THR A 605 -4.83 9.33 8.68
C THR A 605 -5.49 10.07 9.84
N LEU A 606 -5.22 9.65 11.07
CA LEU A 606 -5.79 10.26 12.27
C LEU A 606 -4.73 11.05 13.03
N LYS A 607 -5.11 12.22 13.55
CA LYS A 607 -4.26 12.98 14.47
C LYS A 607 -5.05 13.44 15.68
N LEU A 608 -4.56 13.14 16.89
CA LEU A 608 -5.17 13.64 18.11
C LEU A 608 -4.89 15.13 18.24
N LYS A 609 -5.92 15.94 18.50
CA LYS A 609 -5.73 17.38 18.68
C LYS A 609 -5.08 17.67 20.05
N PRO A 610 -4.32 18.77 20.20
CA PRO A 610 -3.74 19.17 21.48
C PRO A 610 -4.78 19.38 22.61
N THR A 611 -6.03 19.62 22.25
CA THR A 611 -7.16 19.77 23.18
C THR A 611 -7.80 18.43 23.59
N SER A 612 -7.32 17.31 23.04
CA SER A 612 -7.95 16.00 23.22
C SER A 612 -7.82 15.46 24.64
N LYS A 613 -8.86 14.74 25.06
CA LYS A 613 -8.84 13.86 26.23
C LYS A 613 -9.24 12.49 25.75
N VAL A 614 -8.41 11.48 26.01
CA VAL A 614 -8.63 10.13 25.50
C VAL A 614 -8.67 9.13 26.64
N LYS A 615 -9.35 8.00 26.40
CA LYS A 615 -9.27 6.82 27.25
C LYS A 615 -8.44 5.77 26.53
N ILE A 616 -7.48 5.17 27.22
CA ILE A 616 -6.67 4.06 26.68
C ILE A 616 -6.98 2.79 27.49
N TYR A 617 -7.54 1.79 26.82
CA TYR A 617 -7.99 0.56 27.48
C TYR A 617 -7.74 -0.70 26.64
N LYS A 618 -7.91 -1.87 27.27
CA LYS A 618 -7.76 -3.15 26.58
C LYS A 618 -8.90 -3.38 25.58
N PRO A 619 -8.62 -3.82 24.35
CA PRO A 619 -9.66 -4.24 23.43
C PRO A 619 -10.41 -5.46 23.98
N SER A 620 -11.62 -5.71 23.45
CA SER A 620 -12.31 -6.98 23.71
C SER A 620 -11.55 -8.12 23.05
N GLU A 621 -11.67 -9.34 23.59
CA GLU A 621 -11.03 -10.54 23.01
C GLU A 621 -11.40 -10.69 21.53
N LYS A 622 -12.68 -10.49 21.17
CA LYS A 622 -13.13 -10.50 19.76
C LYS A 622 -12.36 -9.50 18.89
N LEU A 623 -12.25 -8.24 19.30
CA LEU A 623 -11.54 -7.22 18.48
C LEU A 623 -10.03 -7.49 18.41
N LYS A 624 -9.47 -8.04 19.48
CA LYS A 624 -8.07 -8.42 19.55
C LYS A 624 -7.77 -9.60 18.63
N ASP A 625 -8.65 -10.61 18.60
CA ASP A 625 -8.51 -11.78 17.74
C ASP A 625 -8.77 -11.44 16.27
N THR A 626 -9.66 -10.49 15.99
CA THR A 626 -9.99 -10.07 14.62
C THR A 626 -8.95 -9.13 14.01
N PHE A 627 -8.46 -8.15 14.76
CA PHE A 627 -7.62 -7.07 14.20
C PHE A 627 -6.21 -6.98 14.80
N LEU A 628 -5.85 -7.86 15.74
CA LEU A 628 -4.55 -7.87 16.43
C LEU A 628 -4.18 -6.53 17.13
N ILE A 629 -5.17 -5.72 17.45
CA ILE A 629 -4.96 -4.43 18.11
C ILE A 629 -4.49 -4.59 19.56
N ARG A 630 -3.55 -3.73 19.98
CA ARG A 630 -2.92 -3.79 21.30
C ARG A 630 -3.67 -2.99 22.36
N ALA A 631 -4.33 -1.92 21.95
CA ALA A 631 -5.11 -1.02 22.80
C ALA A 631 -6.25 -0.37 22.03
N MET A 632 -7.28 0.04 22.77
CA MET A 632 -8.34 0.93 22.31
C MET A 632 -8.07 2.34 22.81
N ILE A 633 -8.17 3.32 21.91
CA ILE A 633 -8.09 4.74 22.17
C ILE A 633 -9.47 5.33 21.86
N GLU A 634 -10.05 6.02 22.83
CA GLU A 634 -11.38 6.63 22.68
C GLU A 634 -11.32 8.10 23.10
N PRO A 635 -11.30 9.04 22.14
CA PRO A 635 -11.49 10.46 22.42
C PRO A 635 -12.86 10.72 23.06
N THR A 636 -12.90 11.65 24.01
CA THR A 636 -14.09 11.85 24.86
C THR A 636 -15.20 12.65 24.21
N GLN A 637 -14.85 13.51 23.26
CA GLN A 637 -15.80 14.39 22.56
C GLN A 637 -15.60 14.29 21.05
N ILE A 638 -16.62 14.69 20.32
CA ILE A 638 -16.55 14.92 18.87
C ILE A 638 -15.48 15.99 18.62
N ASP A 639 -14.78 15.92 17.48
CA ASP A 639 -13.72 16.83 17.03
C ASP A 639 -12.41 16.84 17.83
N GLN A 640 -12.22 15.92 18.79
CA GLN A 640 -10.95 15.77 19.52
C GLN A 640 -9.89 14.97 18.75
N CYS A 641 -10.27 14.35 17.63
CA CYS A 641 -9.36 13.74 16.67
C CYS A 641 -9.65 14.37 15.31
N GLU A 642 -8.60 14.81 14.63
CA GLU A 642 -8.66 15.20 13.23
C GLU A 642 -8.62 13.93 12.38
N ILE A 643 -9.56 13.82 11.45
CA ILE A 643 -9.59 12.78 10.43
C ILE A 643 -9.10 13.45 9.16
N ILE A 644 -7.93 13.06 8.69
CA ILE A 644 -7.33 13.59 7.47
C ILE A 644 -7.51 12.52 6.41
N TYR A 645 -8.21 12.89 5.34
CA TYR A 645 -8.21 12.10 4.12
C TYR A 645 -6.96 12.49 3.34
N SER A 646 -5.96 11.62 3.38
CA SER A 646 -4.55 11.95 3.16
C SER A 646 -4.02 11.39 1.89
#